data_AF-A0A937NEJ5-F1
#
_entry.id   AF-A0A937NEJ5-F1
#
_cell.length_a   1.000
_cell.length_b   1.000
_cell.length_c   1.000
_cell.angle_alpha   90.00
_cell.angle_beta   90.00
_cell.angle_gamma   90.00
#
_symmetry.space_group_name_H-M   'P 1'
#
loop_
_entity.id
_entity.type
_entity.pdbx_description
1 polymer ?
#
loop_
_entity_poly.entity_id
_entity_poly.type
_entity_poly.pdbx_seq_one_letter_code
_entity_poly.pdbx_strand_id
1 'polypeptide(L)'
;MNRSIVLRLASFGIAVAITMCPPSAVRGDDVRPKGEWRRWAVVASPDVARYGLPDLMTVALSEDSSLELVEREELAAAMRELELAAYLGPDAGRQRLQLGQVLKADALVLLSLESPPAEAADDDASEFLKLIIAECRSGTRLTIDYLPYDRQKLDELAKQCAREVNDTRRRFTKGIERTIGVTQFLSKNFAHDYDHLQSGYAGLLANALTAFPGVAVIEIEEARAIAAELERSGDDLAERVVPLIVTGQFEVSKPESVDGKPTIDLVVELSRGGNTVGRGVLDDRPLADVPGLLRDKLARTIIQRSSTSDGPSFSIDEQYALLVARADTFARVGGFEQSTALREAALLLKPNELEQKLTLISEYLRGLRARSRETWSQLVAERNDTTARPADAKYWDTAHDGHMKILRVLAHHIEEVIHRRQVNAREADQLVSGFREVLSGTNNVRYGAANVAKGRNLLETFAWRVFPLLSQLDPDLRGGAVHPALRDRTVSLDKTWTAEQQRDRWTSTSLSLLMFTLPTLRGGGGLPSDHQPTLGDLERFLTEVPTGSLPIRRMAHKTMRFEIKGTAEQVSRFYERLKQSKNPWNGFYARCGQLARAVVGQPQSDIGRPLKDELDDLRSFVEQRAPGEDAELVRGTYLAEFDRLEQLIERRAGTHVAASPHPKPGPSPFVELPSRIEFEKIEKRGCHWESIQRCTDELDLCWWKYEVALAPEPGQTVTLHRAQTPEEHVASAHWDGRFVWVVTMASGVRVYDTSARQVIYFQRPQTTGDETENRQPDRSSQDQTAVGHAGSVRDNAGIARVDLPPYERIGKLQKTTSPPLRLHPVGAGRAIMMGRYGKLNRLWFAHAQVGDSSEGKAASIDVFHTCTKVRSDPDAPDDDPEQIFLACWMAELQEPESGRRQLIVGRMQEHGDRRIGRQPLVVDLETLKASVFPSRFPSMNFLPRYSFDGKILHMERSSVHVFTPNADGSVDWHHTSAATAYDLTSRPGQFVIDHAGFLYITGTQWLRIDRATWKVEKLTTDPLPKWMQFKRYGLSAHHGLVAWDSGKPLHRVTIAE
;
A
#
# COMPACT_ATOMS: atom_id res chain seq x y z
N MET A 1 16.26 35.59 -58.12
CA MET A 1 16.78 34.82 -56.97
C MET A 1 15.56 34.38 -56.15
N ASN A 2 14.84 33.28 -56.37
CA ASN A 2 15.08 31.91 -56.82
C ASN A 2 15.77 30.96 -55.81
N ARG A 3 15.00 29.93 -55.40
CA ARG A 3 15.33 28.64 -54.75
C ARG A 3 15.15 28.43 -53.22
N SER A 4 14.00 28.77 -52.61
CA SER A 4 13.63 28.12 -51.31
C SER A 4 12.15 27.81 -51.05
N ILE A 5 11.25 27.94 -52.02
CA ILE A 5 9.81 27.69 -51.83
C ILE A 5 9.34 26.33 -52.40
N VAL A 6 10.18 25.63 -53.18
CA VAL A 6 9.77 24.40 -53.89
C VAL A 6 10.02 23.10 -53.08
N LEU A 7 10.71 23.14 -51.93
CA LEU A 7 11.04 21.92 -51.17
C LEU A 7 10.21 21.67 -49.89
N ARG A 8 9.18 22.47 -49.61
CA ARG A 8 8.23 22.22 -48.50
C ARG A 8 6.82 21.77 -48.93
N LEU A 9 6.57 21.67 -50.24
CA LEU A 9 5.30 21.17 -50.79
C LEU A 9 5.31 19.68 -51.19
N ALA A 10 6.46 19.00 -51.12
CA ALA A 10 6.57 17.58 -51.48
C ALA A 10 6.36 16.59 -50.31
N SER A 11 6.35 17.05 -49.06
CA SER A 11 6.16 16.19 -47.87
C SER A 11 4.74 16.23 -47.29
N PHE A 12 3.84 17.02 -47.90
CA PHE A 12 2.42 17.11 -47.51
C PHE A 12 1.49 16.33 -48.49
N GLY A 13 2.04 15.74 -49.55
CA GLY A 13 1.28 15.12 -50.65
C GLY A 13 1.08 13.60 -50.58
N ILE A 14 1.56 12.90 -49.54
CA ILE A 14 1.44 11.43 -49.43
C ILE A 14 0.56 11.00 -48.23
N ALA A 15 0.22 11.91 -47.32
CA ALA A 15 -0.69 11.63 -46.20
C ALA A 15 -2.17 12.02 -46.46
N VAL A 16 -2.49 12.58 -47.64
CA VAL A 16 -3.85 13.07 -47.99
C VAL A 16 -4.50 12.24 -49.11
N ALA A 17 -3.83 11.22 -49.63
CA ALA A 17 -4.37 10.37 -50.71
C ALA A 17 -5.17 9.13 -50.24
N ILE A 18 -5.39 8.95 -48.93
CA ILE A 18 -6.20 7.83 -48.38
C ILE A 18 -7.52 8.31 -47.74
N THR A 19 -7.77 9.62 -47.64
CA THR A 19 -8.95 10.16 -46.92
C THR A 19 -9.97 10.90 -47.79
N MET A 20 -10.08 10.52 -49.07
CA MET A 20 -11.23 10.91 -49.91
C MET A 20 -11.67 9.75 -50.81
N CYS A 21 -12.09 8.64 -50.21
CA CYS A 21 -13.20 7.91 -50.82
C CYS A 21 -14.45 8.80 -50.65
N PRO A 22 -15.17 9.16 -51.73
CA PRO A 22 -16.46 9.81 -51.56
C PRO A 22 -17.35 8.90 -50.70
N PRO A 23 -18.24 9.44 -49.84
CA PRO A 23 -19.27 8.63 -49.22
C PRO A 23 -19.96 7.90 -50.36
N SER A 24 -19.81 6.58 -50.40
CA SER A 24 -20.54 5.77 -51.35
C SER A 24 -22.00 6.07 -51.04
N ALA A 25 -22.67 6.75 -51.96
CA ALA A 25 -24.10 6.98 -51.89
C ALA A 25 -24.73 5.59 -51.66
N VAL A 26 -25.18 5.36 -50.43
CA VAL A 26 -25.95 4.18 -50.07
C VAL A 26 -27.21 4.29 -50.92
N ARG A 27 -27.23 3.56 -52.04
CA ARG A 27 -28.44 3.40 -52.86
C ARG A 27 -29.50 2.81 -51.94
N GLY A 28 -30.55 3.58 -51.70
CA GLY A 28 -31.60 3.29 -50.72
C GLY A 28 -32.57 2.17 -51.10
N ASP A 29 -32.13 1.06 -51.72
CA ASP A 29 -33.05 0.05 -52.25
C ASP A 29 -32.71 -1.42 -51.91
N ASP A 30 -31.85 -1.70 -50.92
CA ASP A 30 -31.65 -3.08 -50.46
C ASP A 30 -31.96 -3.21 -48.95
N VAL A 31 -33.22 -2.93 -48.59
CA VAL A 31 -33.76 -3.31 -47.28
C VAL A 31 -33.90 -4.84 -47.28
N ARG A 32 -32.77 -5.52 -47.08
CA ARG A 32 -32.74 -6.97 -46.88
C ARG A 32 -33.73 -7.33 -45.76
N PRO A 33 -34.58 -8.35 -45.94
CA PRO A 33 -35.58 -8.72 -44.95
C PRO A 33 -34.91 -8.88 -43.57
N LYS A 34 -35.47 -8.19 -42.55
CA LYS A 34 -35.03 -8.31 -41.15
C LYS A 34 -35.10 -9.81 -40.76
N GLY A 35 -33.97 -10.50 -40.67
CA GLY A 35 -33.87 -11.85 -40.09
C GLY A 35 -32.98 -12.87 -40.81
N GLU A 36 -32.66 -12.68 -42.10
CA GLU A 36 -31.81 -13.65 -42.79
C GLU A 36 -30.32 -13.34 -42.63
N TRP A 37 -29.67 -13.98 -41.67
CA TRP A 37 -28.21 -13.94 -41.51
C TRP A 37 -27.56 -14.87 -42.54
N ARG A 38 -27.22 -14.31 -43.70
CA ARG A 38 -26.64 -15.05 -44.83
C ARG A 38 -25.12 -14.97 -44.83
N ARG A 39 -24.54 -13.79 -44.63
CA ARG A 39 -23.08 -13.59 -44.74
C ARG A 39 -22.39 -13.70 -43.39
N TRP A 40 -21.47 -14.65 -43.24
CA TRP A 40 -20.78 -14.94 -41.98
C TRP A 40 -19.27 -14.84 -42.13
N ALA A 41 -18.60 -14.34 -41.09
CA ALA A 41 -17.14 -14.28 -41.03
C ALA A 41 -16.61 -15.13 -39.87
N VAL A 42 -15.59 -15.95 -40.14
CA VAL A 42 -14.89 -16.74 -39.13
C VAL A 42 -13.56 -16.08 -38.81
N VAL A 43 -13.41 -15.63 -37.57
CA VAL A 43 -12.24 -14.91 -37.08
C VAL A 43 -11.66 -15.69 -35.91
N ALA A 44 -10.34 -15.84 -35.86
CA ALA A 44 -9.70 -16.60 -34.81
C ALA A 44 -8.47 -15.89 -34.28
N SER A 45 -8.18 -16.10 -32.98
CA SER A 45 -6.93 -15.65 -32.38
C SER A 45 -5.74 -16.31 -33.10
N PRO A 46 -4.55 -15.69 -33.06
CA PRO A 46 -3.35 -16.26 -33.69
C PRO A 46 -3.06 -17.70 -33.23
N ASP A 47 -3.32 -17.99 -31.96
CA ASP A 47 -3.09 -19.31 -31.39
C ASP A 47 -4.03 -20.36 -31.98
N VAL A 48 -5.33 -20.06 -32.14
CA VAL A 48 -6.29 -20.97 -32.78
C VAL A 48 -6.00 -21.11 -34.28
N ALA A 49 -5.73 -20.00 -34.96
CA ALA A 49 -5.47 -19.96 -36.40
C ALA A 49 -4.26 -20.81 -36.79
N ARG A 50 -3.21 -20.83 -35.96
CA ARG A 50 -2.00 -21.64 -36.18
C ARG A 50 -2.27 -23.13 -36.32
N TYR A 51 -3.34 -23.65 -35.70
CA TYR A 51 -3.70 -25.07 -35.76
C TYR A 51 -4.72 -25.39 -36.86
N GLY A 52 -5.12 -24.41 -37.68
CA GLY A 52 -6.00 -24.64 -38.83
C GLY A 52 -7.48 -24.87 -38.48
N LEU A 53 -7.89 -24.73 -37.21
CA LEU A 53 -9.29 -24.87 -36.80
C LEU A 53 -10.26 -23.96 -37.58
N PRO A 54 -9.93 -22.68 -37.90
CA PRO A 54 -10.84 -21.80 -38.65
C PRO A 54 -11.08 -22.30 -40.08
N ASP A 55 -10.06 -22.89 -40.71
CA ASP A 55 -10.15 -23.46 -42.05
C ASP A 55 -11.06 -24.71 -42.03
N LEU A 56 -10.88 -25.59 -41.04
CA LEU A 56 -11.76 -26.75 -40.83
C LEU A 56 -13.21 -26.34 -40.57
N MET A 57 -13.42 -25.28 -39.78
CA MET A 57 -14.75 -24.75 -39.51
C MET A 57 -15.39 -24.13 -40.76
N THR A 58 -14.60 -23.46 -41.59
CA THR A 58 -15.06 -22.90 -42.88
C THR A 58 -15.50 -24.01 -43.81
N VAL A 59 -14.73 -25.10 -43.91
CA VAL A 59 -15.12 -26.30 -44.68
C VAL A 59 -16.44 -26.88 -44.14
N ALA A 60 -16.56 -27.09 -42.83
CA ALA A 60 -17.77 -27.62 -42.21
C ALA A 60 -19.00 -26.72 -42.42
N LEU A 61 -18.83 -25.40 -42.39
CA LEU A 61 -19.93 -24.45 -42.64
C LEU A 61 -20.30 -24.34 -44.13
N SER A 62 -19.35 -24.57 -45.04
CA SER A 62 -19.59 -24.51 -46.49
C SER A 62 -20.51 -25.62 -47.01
N GLU A 63 -20.71 -26.68 -46.23
CA GLU A 63 -21.68 -27.73 -46.52
C GLU A 63 -23.14 -27.20 -46.49
N ASP A 64 -23.39 -26.10 -45.77
CA ASP A 64 -24.68 -25.42 -45.77
C ASP A 64 -24.71 -24.30 -46.82
N SER A 65 -25.28 -24.62 -47.99
CA SER A 65 -25.47 -23.68 -49.10
C SER A 65 -26.27 -22.41 -48.79
N SER A 66 -26.93 -22.34 -47.62
CA SER A 66 -27.62 -21.12 -47.16
C SER A 66 -26.69 -20.11 -46.47
N LEU A 67 -25.42 -20.47 -46.27
CA LEU A 67 -24.37 -19.60 -45.73
C LEU A 67 -23.47 -19.05 -46.83
N GLU A 68 -23.24 -17.75 -46.79
CA GLU A 68 -22.21 -17.06 -47.55
C GLU A 68 -21.05 -16.78 -46.59
N LEU A 69 -19.92 -17.46 -46.78
CA LEU A 69 -18.75 -17.26 -45.93
C LEU A 69 -17.85 -16.17 -46.52
N VAL A 70 -17.35 -15.29 -45.66
CA VAL A 70 -16.41 -14.24 -46.07
C VAL A 70 -15.06 -14.88 -46.39
N GLU A 71 -14.50 -14.52 -47.54
CA GLU A 71 -13.24 -15.08 -48.04
C GLU A 71 -12.06 -14.74 -47.13
N ARG A 72 -11.09 -15.67 -47.07
CA ARG A 72 -9.93 -15.58 -46.18
C ARG A 72 -9.07 -14.35 -46.45
N GLU A 73 -8.92 -13.94 -47.69
CA GLU A 73 -8.13 -12.78 -48.10
C GLU A 73 -8.76 -11.47 -47.60
N GLU A 74 -10.09 -11.36 -47.62
CA GLU A 74 -10.82 -10.20 -47.09
C GLU A 74 -10.67 -10.10 -45.58
N LEU A 75 -10.76 -11.24 -44.88
CA LEU A 75 -10.50 -11.34 -43.44
C LEU A 75 -9.08 -10.91 -43.10
N ALA A 76 -8.08 -11.44 -43.80
CA ALA A 76 -6.68 -11.10 -43.58
C ALA A 76 -6.39 -9.61 -43.87
N ALA A 77 -7.06 -9.01 -44.85
CA ALA A 77 -6.95 -7.58 -45.13
C ALA A 77 -7.51 -6.74 -43.97
N ALA A 78 -8.73 -7.02 -43.52
CA ALA A 78 -9.34 -6.31 -42.40
C ALA A 78 -8.56 -6.50 -41.08
N MET A 79 -8.07 -7.70 -40.81
CA MET A 79 -7.34 -8.02 -39.59
C MET A 79 -5.91 -7.45 -39.55
N ARG A 80 -5.28 -7.16 -40.68
CA ARG A 80 -3.99 -6.44 -40.70
C ARG A 80 -4.10 -5.01 -40.21
N GLU A 81 -5.27 -4.41 -40.35
CA GLU A 81 -5.54 -3.03 -39.92
C GLU A 81 -6.01 -2.95 -38.46
N LEU A 82 -6.37 -4.09 -37.85
CA LEU A 82 -7.14 -4.14 -36.61
C LEU A 82 -6.52 -5.13 -35.60
N GLU A 83 -6.27 -4.69 -34.35
CA GLU A 83 -5.71 -5.55 -33.30
C GLU A 83 -6.71 -6.63 -32.85
N LEU A 84 -6.50 -7.87 -33.32
CA LEU A 84 -7.30 -9.08 -33.06
C LEU A 84 -7.73 -9.30 -31.60
N ALA A 85 -6.86 -9.00 -30.64
CA ALA A 85 -7.14 -9.17 -29.21
C ALA A 85 -8.28 -8.26 -28.71
N ALA A 86 -8.54 -7.13 -29.40
CA ALA A 86 -9.59 -6.19 -29.04
C ALA A 86 -11.01 -6.70 -29.36
N TYR A 87 -11.15 -7.76 -30.17
CA TYR A 87 -12.45 -8.28 -30.65
C TYR A 87 -13.04 -9.38 -29.76
N LEU A 88 -12.19 -10.05 -28.99
CA LEU A 88 -12.53 -11.26 -28.22
C LEU A 88 -12.95 -10.97 -26.77
N GLY A 89 -12.71 -9.74 -26.31
CA GLY A 89 -13.05 -9.31 -24.96
C GLY A 89 -14.56 -9.05 -24.78
N PRO A 90 -15.06 -9.09 -23.53
CA PRO A 90 -16.45 -8.77 -23.24
C PRO A 90 -16.83 -7.34 -23.68
N ASP A 91 -15.89 -6.39 -23.57
CA ASP A 91 -16.05 -4.98 -23.99
C ASP A 91 -16.03 -4.77 -25.52
N ALA A 92 -15.83 -5.83 -26.32
CA ALA A 92 -15.53 -5.72 -27.74
C ALA A 92 -16.74 -5.45 -28.65
N GLY A 93 -17.89 -5.04 -28.10
CA GLY A 93 -19.14 -4.85 -28.87
C GLY A 93 -18.93 -3.89 -30.04
N ARG A 94 -18.25 -2.76 -29.79
CA ARG A 94 -17.91 -1.76 -30.81
C ARG A 94 -17.00 -2.32 -31.89
N GLN A 95 -15.95 -3.01 -31.49
CA GLN A 95 -14.98 -3.62 -32.39
C GLN A 95 -15.69 -4.66 -33.28
N ARG A 96 -16.56 -5.50 -32.71
CA ARG A 96 -17.37 -6.46 -33.47
C ARG A 96 -18.29 -5.79 -34.50
N LEU A 97 -18.98 -4.72 -34.12
CA LEU A 97 -19.79 -3.91 -35.04
C LEU A 97 -18.94 -3.37 -36.21
N GLN A 98 -17.80 -2.74 -35.91
CA GLN A 98 -16.91 -2.18 -36.92
C GLN A 98 -16.34 -3.25 -37.85
N LEU A 99 -15.90 -4.39 -37.31
CA LEU A 99 -15.40 -5.51 -38.09
C LEU A 99 -16.48 -6.10 -39.00
N GLY A 100 -17.70 -6.25 -38.47
CA GLY A 100 -18.85 -6.69 -39.25
C GLY A 100 -19.17 -5.74 -40.42
N GLN A 101 -19.12 -4.44 -40.18
CA GLN A 101 -19.31 -3.41 -41.23
C GLN A 101 -18.21 -3.47 -42.30
N VAL A 102 -16.94 -3.60 -41.90
CA VAL A 102 -15.80 -3.72 -42.83
C VAL A 102 -15.93 -4.97 -43.70
N LEU A 103 -16.29 -6.11 -43.10
CA LEU A 103 -16.45 -7.39 -43.80
C LEU A 103 -17.80 -7.54 -44.51
N LYS A 104 -18.72 -6.58 -44.31
CA LYS A 104 -20.12 -6.65 -44.73
C LYS A 104 -20.81 -7.95 -44.28
N ALA A 105 -20.40 -8.48 -43.14
CA ALA A 105 -20.95 -9.69 -42.57
C ALA A 105 -22.26 -9.38 -41.82
N ASP A 106 -23.19 -10.32 -41.81
CA ASP A 106 -24.38 -10.30 -40.95
C ASP A 106 -24.04 -10.80 -39.54
N ALA A 107 -23.11 -11.76 -39.41
CA ALA A 107 -22.65 -12.31 -38.15
C ALA A 107 -21.15 -12.67 -38.16
N LEU A 108 -20.53 -12.61 -36.98
CA LEU A 108 -19.14 -13.02 -36.73
C LEU A 108 -19.12 -14.27 -35.87
N VAL A 109 -18.22 -15.19 -36.20
CA VAL A 109 -17.78 -16.29 -35.34
C VAL A 109 -16.36 -16.00 -34.90
N LEU A 110 -16.15 -15.82 -33.60
CA LEU A 110 -14.86 -15.50 -33.01
C LEU A 110 -14.35 -16.68 -32.19
N LEU A 111 -13.11 -17.08 -32.42
CA LEU A 111 -12.48 -18.23 -31.78
C LEU A 111 -11.24 -17.79 -30.99
N SER A 112 -11.11 -18.21 -29.73
CA SER A 112 -9.90 -18.00 -28.94
C SER A 112 -9.64 -19.14 -27.98
N LEU A 113 -8.36 -19.45 -27.70
CA LEU A 113 -8.01 -20.37 -26.62
C LEU A 113 -7.97 -19.62 -25.29
N GLU A 114 -8.58 -20.21 -24.26
CA GLU A 114 -8.44 -19.78 -22.88
C GLU A 114 -7.82 -20.91 -22.06
N SER A 115 -6.88 -20.54 -21.19
CA SER A 115 -6.36 -21.46 -20.18
C SER A 115 -7.28 -21.42 -18.96
N PRO A 116 -7.51 -22.57 -18.29
CA PRO A 116 -8.19 -22.56 -17.00
C PRO A 116 -7.45 -21.63 -16.01
N PRO A 117 -8.17 -21.03 -15.05
CA PRO A 117 -7.54 -20.22 -14.01
C PRO A 117 -6.45 -21.03 -13.30
N ALA A 118 -5.33 -20.38 -12.97
CA ALA A 118 -4.14 -21.04 -12.42
C ALA A 118 -4.41 -21.86 -11.15
N GLU A 119 -5.47 -21.52 -10.40
CA GLU A 119 -5.88 -22.24 -9.18
C GLU A 119 -6.54 -23.60 -9.47
N ALA A 120 -7.06 -23.80 -10.68
CA ALA A 120 -7.63 -25.06 -11.14
C ALA A 120 -6.66 -25.85 -12.04
N ALA A 121 -5.43 -25.36 -12.19
CA ALA A 121 -4.40 -26.01 -12.97
C ALA A 121 -3.77 -27.17 -12.19
N ASP A 122 -4.47 -28.30 -12.12
CA ASP A 122 -3.76 -29.58 -12.06
C ASP A 122 -2.89 -29.71 -13.32
N ASP A 123 -1.79 -30.47 -13.26
CA ASP A 123 -0.83 -30.63 -14.37
C ASP A 123 -1.47 -31.10 -15.71
N ASP A 124 -2.74 -31.53 -15.68
CA ASP A 124 -3.56 -31.98 -16.82
C ASP A 124 -4.69 -31.01 -17.23
N ALA A 125 -4.70 -29.77 -16.74
CA ALA A 125 -5.77 -28.83 -17.05
C ALA A 125 -5.78 -28.45 -18.54
N SER A 126 -6.69 -29.07 -19.29
CA SER A 126 -6.85 -28.88 -20.74
C SER A 126 -7.22 -27.44 -21.09
N GLU A 127 -6.65 -26.93 -22.18
CA GLU A 127 -7.07 -25.65 -22.79
C GLU A 127 -8.55 -25.75 -23.22
N PHE A 128 -9.26 -24.63 -23.21
CA PHE A 128 -10.63 -24.55 -23.73
C PHE A 128 -10.68 -23.62 -24.93
N LEU A 129 -11.48 -23.97 -25.94
CA LEU A 129 -11.83 -23.09 -27.03
C LEU A 129 -13.05 -22.26 -26.63
N LYS A 130 -12.88 -20.96 -26.53
CA LYS A 130 -13.98 -20.01 -26.42
C LYS A 130 -14.50 -19.68 -27.82
N LEU A 131 -15.77 -19.99 -28.03
CA LEU A 131 -16.55 -19.69 -29.24
C LEU A 131 -17.49 -18.53 -28.92
N ILE A 132 -17.42 -17.45 -29.70
CA ILE A 132 -18.35 -16.33 -29.60
C ILE A 132 -19.05 -16.15 -30.95
N ILE A 133 -20.38 -16.09 -30.95
CA ILE A 133 -21.17 -15.72 -32.12
C ILE A 133 -21.82 -14.38 -31.85
N ALA A 134 -21.63 -13.40 -32.73
CA ALA A 134 -22.16 -12.04 -32.57
C ALA A 134 -22.82 -11.54 -33.85
N GLU A 135 -23.91 -10.76 -33.73
CA GLU A 135 -24.50 -10.08 -34.88
C GLU A 135 -23.72 -8.81 -35.21
N CYS A 136 -23.58 -8.51 -36.50
CA CYS A 136 -22.78 -7.37 -36.94
C CYS A 136 -23.54 -6.05 -36.93
N ARG A 137 -24.88 -6.05 -36.85
CA ARG A 137 -25.66 -4.80 -36.91
C ARG A 137 -25.61 -3.99 -35.62
N SER A 138 -25.57 -4.66 -34.47
CA SER A 138 -25.41 -4.04 -33.15
C SER A 138 -24.14 -4.45 -32.43
N GLY A 139 -23.37 -5.40 -32.97
CA GLY A 139 -22.25 -6.02 -32.25
C GLY A 139 -22.69 -6.93 -31.09
N THR A 140 -24.00 -7.22 -30.95
CA THR A 140 -24.56 -7.99 -29.85
C THR A 140 -24.12 -9.45 -29.89
N ARG A 141 -23.69 -9.98 -28.74
CA ARG A 141 -23.39 -11.40 -28.58
C ARG A 141 -24.67 -12.23 -28.60
N LEU A 142 -24.68 -13.24 -29.45
CA LEU A 142 -25.80 -14.16 -29.63
C LEU A 142 -25.56 -15.45 -28.85
N THR A 143 -24.31 -15.90 -28.80
CA THR A 143 -23.90 -17.11 -28.11
C THR A 143 -22.45 -17.00 -27.66
N ILE A 144 -22.17 -17.57 -26.50
CA ILE A 144 -20.84 -17.83 -25.99
C ILE A 144 -20.80 -19.29 -25.52
N ASP A 145 -19.79 -20.02 -25.95
CA ASP A 145 -19.58 -21.40 -25.53
C ASP A 145 -18.10 -21.68 -25.26
N TYR A 146 -17.84 -22.65 -24.38
CA TYR A 146 -16.51 -23.09 -23.99
C TYR A 146 -16.39 -24.58 -24.27
N LEU A 147 -15.66 -24.90 -25.34
CA LEU A 147 -15.52 -26.26 -25.85
C LEU A 147 -14.17 -26.84 -25.42
N PRO A 148 -14.10 -28.12 -25.00
CA PRO A 148 -12.83 -28.77 -24.71
C PRO A 148 -11.89 -28.71 -25.91
N TYR A 149 -10.66 -28.21 -25.73
CA TYR A 149 -9.70 -28.10 -26.83
C TYR A 149 -8.72 -29.28 -26.82
N ASP A 150 -8.93 -30.22 -27.74
CA ASP A 150 -8.01 -31.33 -28.00
C ASP A 150 -7.42 -31.17 -29.40
N ARG A 151 -6.10 -30.96 -29.47
CA ARG A 151 -5.34 -30.78 -30.71
C ARG A 151 -5.39 -31.99 -31.62
N GLN A 152 -5.70 -33.18 -31.09
CA GLN A 152 -5.84 -34.40 -31.88
C GLN A 152 -7.24 -34.55 -32.49
N LYS A 153 -8.21 -33.74 -32.06
CA LYS A 153 -9.64 -33.85 -32.44
C LYS A 153 -10.19 -32.56 -33.04
N LEU A 154 -9.35 -31.80 -33.76
CA LEU A 154 -9.75 -30.51 -34.33
C LEU A 154 -10.90 -30.60 -35.35
N ASP A 155 -11.02 -31.71 -36.09
CA ASP A 155 -12.15 -31.95 -37.01
C ASP A 155 -13.48 -32.12 -36.26
N GLU A 156 -13.49 -32.89 -35.16
CA GLU A 156 -14.67 -33.05 -34.30
C GLU A 156 -15.06 -31.71 -33.65
N LEU A 157 -14.06 -30.95 -33.21
CA LEU A 157 -14.26 -29.63 -32.62
C LEU A 157 -14.80 -28.61 -33.65
N ALA A 158 -14.31 -28.62 -34.88
CA ALA A 158 -14.83 -27.79 -35.97
C ALA A 158 -16.30 -28.10 -36.28
N LYS A 159 -16.65 -29.40 -36.35
CA LYS A 159 -18.04 -29.85 -36.51
C LYS A 159 -18.93 -29.45 -35.33
N GLN A 160 -18.38 -29.41 -34.12
CA GLN A 160 -19.09 -28.90 -32.96
C GLN A 160 -19.35 -27.39 -33.07
N CYS A 161 -18.35 -26.59 -33.44
CA CYS A 161 -18.52 -25.15 -33.67
C CYS A 161 -19.53 -24.87 -34.78
N ALA A 162 -19.51 -25.62 -35.89
CA ALA A 162 -20.46 -25.48 -36.98
C ALA A 162 -21.91 -25.80 -36.55
N ARG A 163 -22.09 -26.79 -35.66
CA ARG A 163 -23.40 -27.07 -35.04
C ARG A 163 -23.89 -25.88 -34.22
N GLU A 164 -23.04 -25.29 -33.39
CA GLU A 164 -23.39 -24.10 -32.60
C GLU A 164 -23.77 -22.89 -33.46
N VAL A 165 -23.09 -22.68 -34.60
CA VAL A 165 -23.46 -21.66 -35.59
C VAL A 165 -24.86 -21.90 -36.14
N ASN A 166 -25.16 -23.14 -36.54
CA ASN A 166 -26.47 -23.51 -37.06
C ASN A 166 -27.58 -23.45 -36.01
N ASP A 167 -27.30 -23.84 -34.76
CA ASP A 167 -28.22 -23.69 -33.64
C ASP A 167 -28.51 -22.22 -33.32
N THR A 168 -27.50 -21.37 -33.40
CA THR A 168 -27.67 -19.93 -33.27
C THR A 168 -28.54 -19.37 -34.39
N ARG A 169 -28.30 -19.76 -35.65
CA ARG A 169 -29.16 -19.36 -36.78
C ARG A 169 -30.61 -19.77 -36.58
N ARG A 170 -30.86 -21.01 -36.12
CA ARG A 170 -32.21 -21.51 -35.83
C ARG A 170 -32.90 -20.69 -34.73
N ARG A 171 -32.17 -20.34 -33.65
CA ARG A 171 -32.70 -19.54 -32.55
C ARG A 171 -33.09 -18.13 -32.97
N PHE A 172 -32.41 -17.54 -33.96
CA PHE A 172 -32.61 -16.15 -34.37
C PHE A 172 -33.12 -16.02 -35.82
N THR A 173 -33.93 -16.97 -36.29
CA THR A 173 -34.57 -16.93 -37.61
C THR A 173 -35.40 -15.67 -37.87
N LYS A 174 -35.93 -15.04 -36.81
CA LYS A 174 -36.67 -13.76 -36.87
C LYS A 174 -35.82 -12.56 -36.44
N GLY A 175 -34.50 -12.73 -36.35
CA GLY A 175 -33.59 -11.80 -35.71
C GLY A 175 -33.73 -11.76 -34.19
N ILE A 176 -33.19 -10.70 -33.58
CA ILE A 176 -33.28 -10.46 -32.13
C ILE A 176 -34.65 -9.85 -31.83
N GLU A 177 -35.54 -10.63 -31.23
CA GLU A 177 -36.88 -10.19 -30.78
C GLU A 177 -36.81 -9.52 -29.40
N ARG A 178 -35.90 -9.99 -28.54
CA ARG A 178 -35.77 -9.54 -27.15
C ARG A 178 -34.32 -9.38 -26.79
N THR A 179 -34.05 -8.33 -26.03
CA THR A 179 -32.74 -8.07 -25.44
C THR A 179 -32.88 -8.10 -23.92
N ILE A 180 -32.03 -8.83 -23.22
CA ILE A 180 -32.05 -8.91 -21.76
C ILE A 180 -30.65 -8.56 -21.24
N GLY A 181 -30.56 -7.56 -20.36
CA GLY A 181 -29.32 -7.23 -19.67
C GLY A 181 -29.17 -8.10 -18.43
N VAL A 182 -28.06 -8.84 -18.28
CA VAL A 182 -27.78 -9.59 -17.04
C VAL A 182 -26.55 -8.97 -16.39
N THR A 183 -26.72 -8.41 -15.18
CA THR A 183 -25.60 -7.85 -14.42
C THR A 183 -24.92 -8.94 -13.59
N GLN A 184 -23.65 -8.75 -13.23
CA GLN A 184 -23.00 -9.57 -12.22
C GLN A 184 -23.82 -9.61 -10.93
N PHE A 185 -23.90 -10.80 -10.32
CA PHE A 185 -24.59 -10.96 -9.05
C PHE A 185 -23.72 -10.38 -7.94
N LEU A 186 -24.33 -9.87 -6.87
CA LEU A 186 -23.60 -9.31 -5.74
C LEU A 186 -23.47 -10.35 -4.63
N SER A 187 -22.26 -10.67 -4.17
CA SER A 187 -22.10 -11.41 -2.92
C SER A 187 -22.26 -10.45 -1.74
N LYS A 188 -23.05 -10.84 -0.74
CA LYS A 188 -23.14 -10.14 0.56
C LYS A 188 -22.14 -10.68 1.59
N ASN A 189 -21.36 -11.71 1.24
CA ASN A 189 -20.39 -12.31 2.14
C ASN A 189 -19.17 -11.39 2.29
N PHE A 190 -18.83 -11.01 3.52
CA PHE A 190 -17.66 -10.16 3.81
C PHE A 190 -16.31 -10.84 3.57
N ALA A 191 -16.27 -12.18 3.54
CA ALA A 191 -15.02 -12.94 3.48
C ALA A 191 -14.43 -13.06 2.05
N HIS A 192 -15.11 -12.56 1.02
CA HIS A 192 -14.74 -12.71 -0.41
C HIS A 192 -14.59 -14.15 -0.92
N ASP A 193 -14.75 -15.17 -0.06
CA ASP A 193 -14.69 -16.61 -0.38
C ASP A 193 -15.59 -17.02 -1.56
N TYR A 194 -16.67 -16.28 -1.79
CA TYR A 194 -17.70 -16.60 -2.78
C TYR A 194 -17.77 -15.57 -3.94
N ASP A 195 -16.79 -14.69 -4.08
CA ASP A 195 -16.81 -13.65 -5.13
C ASP A 195 -16.76 -14.23 -6.54
N HIS A 196 -16.11 -15.38 -6.72
CA HIS A 196 -16.08 -16.10 -7.99
C HIS A 196 -17.50 -16.51 -8.48
N LEU A 197 -18.46 -16.73 -7.57
CA LEU A 197 -19.84 -17.08 -7.92
C LEU A 197 -20.63 -15.91 -8.51
N GLN A 198 -20.20 -14.66 -8.28
CA GLN A 198 -20.85 -13.46 -8.80
C GLN A 198 -20.94 -13.47 -10.33
N SER A 199 -19.80 -13.72 -10.97
CA SER A 199 -19.69 -13.86 -12.43
C SER A 199 -20.21 -15.22 -12.90
N GLY A 200 -19.97 -16.29 -12.14
CA GLY A 200 -20.45 -17.64 -12.47
C GLY A 200 -21.98 -17.72 -12.59
N TYR A 201 -22.73 -17.16 -11.64
CA TYR A 201 -24.20 -17.16 -11.68
C TYR A 201 -24.78 -16.25 -12.77
N ALA A 202 -24.19 -15.08 -12.97
CA ALA A 202 -24.60 -14.20 -14.07
C ALA A 202 -24.37 -14.86 -15.44
N GLY A 203 -23.21 -15.49 -15.64
CA GLY A 203 -22.88 -16.23 -16.86
C GLY A 203 -23.78 -17.45 -17.09
N LEU A 204 -24.04 -18.25 -16.05
CA LEU A 204 -24.98 -19.38 -16.12
C LEU A 204 -26.39 -18.94 -16.52
N LEU A 205 -26.87 -17.85 -15.93
CA LEU A 205 -28.19 -17.31 -16.24
C LEU A 205 -28.24 -16.71 -17.65
N ALA A 206 -27.21 -15.96 -18.05
CA ALA A 206 -27.09 -15.42 -19.40
C ALA A 206 -27.12 -16.53 -20.45
N ASN A 207 -26.32 -17.58 -20.28
CA ASN A 207 -26.30 -18.73 -21.18
C ASN A 207 -27.67 -19.40 -21.27
N ALA A 208 -28.34 -19.61 -20.14
CA ALA A 208 -29.69 -20.17 -20.12
C ALA A 208 -30.72 -19.31 -20.85
N LEU A 209 -30.63 -17.98 -20.75
CA LEU A 209 -31.51 -17.05 -21.44
C LEU A 209 -31.26 -17.04 -22.96
N THR A 210 -30.00 -17.16 -23.42
CA THR A 210 -29.69 -17.24 -24.86
C THR A 210 -30.19 -18.51 -25.54
N ALA A 211 -30.55 -19.55 -24.78
CA ALA A 211 -31.14 -20.77 -25.34
C ALA A 211 -32.57 -20.55 -25.89
N PHE A 212 -33.24 -19.46 -25.50
CA PHE A 212 -34.60 -19.16 -25.97
C PHE A 212 -34.58 -18.48 -27.35
N PRO A 213 -35.47 -18.89 -28.28
CA PRO A 213 -35.55 -18.26 -29.59
C PRO A 213 -35.80 -16.75 -29.52
N GLY A 214 -35.04 -16.00 -30.33
CA GLY A 214 -35.11 -14.55 -30.47
C GLY A 214 -34.55 -13.75 -29.28
N VAL A 215 -33.96 -14.39 -28.26
CA VAL A 215 -33.47 -13.70 -27.05
C VAL A 215 -31.96 -13.50 -27.12
N ALA A 216 -31.52 -12.25 -27.25
CA ALA A 216 -30.14 -11.86 -27.05
C ALA A 216 -29.92 -11.40 -25.61
N VAL A 217 -28.79 -11.80 -25.03
CA VAL A 217 -28.37 -11.34 -23.70
C VAL A 217 -27.20 -10.38 -23.88
N ILE A 218 -27.29 -9.22 -23.25
CA ILE A 218 -26.25 -8.19 -23.29
C ILE A 218 -25.62 -8.08 -21.91
N GLU A 219 -24.31 -8.25 -21.83
CA GLU A 219 -23.54 -7.89 -20.63
C GLU A 219 -23.53 -6.36 -20.47
N ILE A 220 -23.48 -5.84 -19.25
CA ILE A 220 -23.60 -4.39 -19.03
C ILE A 220 -22.44 -3.61 -19.69
N GLU A 221 -21.29 -4.25 -19.81
CA GLU A 221 -20.08 -3.83 -20.53
C GLU A 221 -20.29 -3.82 -22.05
N GLU A 222 -21.14 -4.69 -22.58
CA GLU A 222 -21.51 -4.67 -24.00
C GLU A 222 -22.55 -3.57 -24.27
N ALA A 223 -23.49 -3.34 -23.34
CA ALA A 223 -24.39 -2.20 -23.40
C ALA A 223 -23.62 -0.87 -23.40
N ARG A 224 -22.53 -0.77 -22.63
CA ARG A 224 -21.56 0.35 -22.61
C ARG A 224 -20.99 0.63 -24.01
N ALA A 225 -20.50 -0.40 -24.70
CA ALA A 225 -19.86 -0.25 -26.01
C ALA A 225 -20.85 0.17 -27.10
N ILE A 226 -22.09 -0.32 -27.01
CA ILE A 226 -23.17 -0.01 -27.96
C ILE A 226 -23.63 1.45 -27.78
N ALA A 227 -23.90 1.89 -26.54
CA ALA A 227 -24.35 3.25 -26.26
C ALA A 227 -23.34 4.31 -26.71
N ALA A 228 -22.04 4.09 -26.48
CA ALA A 228 -20.98 5.03 -26.83
C ALA A 228 -20.75 5.19 -28.34
N GLU A 229 -21.10 4.21 -29.16
CA GLU A 229 -21.01 4.34 -30.62
C GLU A 229 -22.23 5.08 -31.20
N LEU A 230 -23.41 4.83 -30.64
CA LEU A 230 -24.66 5.47 -31.05
C LEU A 230 -24.64 7.00 -30.84
N GLU A 231 -23.95 7.48 -29.80
CA GLU A 231 -23.75 8.93 -29.58
C GLU A 231 -22.87 9.57 -30.67
N ARG A 232 -21.94 8.81 -31.28
CA ARG A 232 -21.06 9.34 -32.33
C ARG A 232 -21.68 9.29 -33.72
N SER A 233 -22.51 8.29 -34.01
CA SER A 233 -23.11 8.16 -35.34
C SER A 233 -24.24 9.16 -35.57
N GLY A 234 -24.87 9.69 -34.52
CA GLY A 234 -25.95 10.67 -34.61
C GLY A 234 -27.24 10.13 -35.25
N ASP A 235 -27.32 8.80 -35.45
CA ASP A 235 -28.49 8.12 -35.98
C ASP A 235 -29.58 7.96 -34.90
N ASP A 236 -30.85 8.01 -35.32
CA ASP A 236 -32.01 7.94 -34.44
C ASP A 236 -31.98 6.68 -33.55
N LEU A 237 -31.84 6.94 -32.24
CA LEU A 237 -31.72 6.02 -31.10
C LEU A 237 -32.91 5.03 -30.91
N ALA A 238 -33.90 5.03 -31.80
CA ALA A 238 -35.27 4.69 -31.43
C ALA A 238 -35.56 3.18 -31.28
N GLU A 239 -34.80 2.27 -31.91
CA GLU A 239 -35.21 0.85 -31.98
C GLU A 239 -34.50 -0.12 -31.02
N ARG A 240 -33.44 0.26 -30.29
CA ARG A 240 -32.72 -0.70 -29.44
C ARG A 240 -32.22 -0.14 -28.12
N VAL A 241 -33.09 -0.22 -27.14
CA VAL A 241 -32.76 -0.10 -25.72
C VAL A 241 -33.02 -1.45 -25.06
N VAL A 242 -32.18 -1.86 -24.12
CA VAL A 242 -32.40 -3.08 -23.30
C VAL A 242 -33.70 -2.92 -22.50
N PRO A 243 -34.80 -3.64 -22.82
CA PRO A 243 -36.08 -3.45 -22.14
C PRO A 243 -36.16 -4.15 -20.78
N LEU A 244 -35.25 -5.06 -20.46
CA LEU A 244 -35.30 -5.81 -19.21
C LEU A 244 -33.90 -6.06 -18.67
N ILE A 245 -33.65 -5.62 -17.44
CA ILE A 245 -32.40 -5.85 -16.73
C ILE A 245 -32.65 -6.83 -15.59
N VAL A 246 -31.76 -7.82 -15.46
CA VAL A 246 -31.74 -8.83 -14.42
C VAL A 246 -30.55 -8.54 -13.50
N THR A 247 -30.85 -8.30 -12.23
CA THR A 247 -29.83 -8.16 -11.19
C THR A 247 -29.97 -9.28 -10.17
N GLY A 248 -28.86 -9.71 -9.59
CA GLY A 248 -28.84 -10.72 -8.54
C GLY A 248 -28.03 -10.26 -7.33
N GLN A 249 -28.39 -10.77 -6.16
CA GLN A 249 -27.59 -10.71 -4.95
C GLN A 249 -27.74 -12.01 -4.18
N PHE A 250 -26.68 -12.48 -3.56
CA PHE A 250 -26.72 -13.70 -2.77
C PHE A 250 -25.87 -13.61 -1.51
N GLU A 251 -26.20 -14.46 -0.55
CA GLU A 251 -25.45 -14.65 0.69
C GLU A 251 -25.32 -16.14 0.94
N VAL A 252 -24.08 -16.63 1.10
CA VAL A 252 -23.81 -18.02 1.41
C VAL A 252 -23.59 -18.18 2.92
N SER A 253 -24.41 -19.00 3.56
CA SER A 253 -24.29 -19.32 4.97
C SER A 253 -23.25 -20.42 5.16
N LYS A 254 -22.31 -20.20 6.10
CA LYS A 254 -21.41 -21.28 6.51
C LYS A 254 -22.22 -22.35 7.25
N PRO A 255 -21.95 -23.63 6.99
CA PRO A 255 -22.65 -24.70 7.69
C PRO A 255 -22.37 -24.63 9.21
N GLU A 256 -23.41 -24.85 10.02
CA GLU A 256 -23.31 -24.85 11.49
C GLU A 256 -22.52 -26.06 12.03
N SER A 257 -22.38 -27.13 11.23
CA SER A 257 -21.59 -28.31 11.55
C SER A 257 -20.46 -28.52 10.53
N VAL A 258 -19.40 -29.20 10.95
CA VAL A 258 -18.25 -29.52 10.09
C VAL A 258 -18.66 -30.31 8.84
N ASP A 259 -19.71 -31.13 8.95
CA ASP A 259 -20.26 -31.93 7.84
C ASP A 259 -21.41 -31.25 7.09
N GLY A 260 -21.86 -30.07 7.53
CA GLY A 260 -22.96 -29.37 6.89
C GLY A 260 -22.57 -28.87 5.50
N LYS A 261 -23.52 -28.88 4.55
CA LYS A 261 -23.32 -28.27 3.23
C LYS A 261 -23.66 -26.78 3.31
N PRO A 262 -22.91 -25.90 2.63
CA PRO A 262 -23.24 -24.48 2.58
C PRO A 262 -24.61 -24.27 1.94
N THR A 263 -25.40 -23.38 2.52
CA THR A 263 -26.68 -22.95 1.95
C THR A 263 -26.58 -21.51 1.44
N ILE A 264 -27.49 -21.11 0.57
CA ILE A 264 -27.48 -19.80 -0.09
C ILE A 264 -28.87 -19.20 -0.14
N ASP A 265 -28.92 -17.91 0.21
CA ASP A 265 -30.04 -17.04 -0.01
C ASP A 265 -29.79 -16.23 -1.27
N LEU A 266 -30.59 -16.44 -2.32
CA LEU A 266 -30.45 -15.77 -3.61
C LEU A 266 -31.68 -14.92 -3.92
N VAL A 267 -31.46 -13.63 -4.15
CA VAL A 267 -32.49 -12.68 -4.59
C VAL A 267 -32.18 -12.23 -6.01
N VAL A 268 -33.15 -12.36 -6.90
CA VAL A 268 -33.07 -11.91 -8.29
C VAL A 268 -34.16 -10.89 -8.56
N GLU A 269 -33.78 -9.76 -9.13
CA GLU A 269 -34.67 -8.65 -9.44
C GLU A 269 -34.69 -8.35 -10.94
N LEU A 270 -35.88 -8.08 -11.45
CA LEU A 270 -36.16 -7.76 -12.84
C LEU A 270 -36.64 -6.32 -12.92
N SER A 271 -35.98 -5.51 -13.73
CA SER A 271 -36.27 -4.09 -13.86
C SER A 271 -36.48 -3.69 -15.32
N ARG A 272 -37.48 -2.85 -15.58
CA ARG A 272 -37.81 -2.27 -16.90
C ARG A 272 -38.15 -0.79 -16.73
N GLY A 273 -37.48 0.08 -17.47
CA GLY A 273 -37.70 1.53 -17.40
C GLY A 273 -37.58 2.06 -15.97
N GLY A 274 -36.51 1.69 -15.27
CA GLY A 274 -36.24 2.03 -13.86
C GLY A 274 -37.09 1.29 -12.83
N ASN A 275 -38.20 0.67 -13.23
CA ASN A 275 -39.17 0.07 -12.33
C ASN A 275 -38.92 -1.43 -12.15
N THR A 276 -38.99 -1.92 -10.92
CA THR A 276 -38.95 -3.34 -10.60
C THR A 276 -40.24 -4.02 -11.08
N VAL A 277 -40.16 -4.80 -12.16
CA VAL A 277 -41.27 -5.60 -12.70
C VAL A 277 -41.35 -7.00 -12.09
N GLY A 278 -40.34 -7.39 -11.32
CA GLY A 278 -40.33 -8.67 -10.64
C GLY A 278 -39.22 -8.85 -9.64
N ARG A 279 -39.49 -9.61 -8.59
CA ARG A 279 -38.50 -10.06 -7.62
C ARG A 279 -38.73 -11.52 -7.28
N GLY A 280 -37.69 -12.32 -7.34
CA GLY A 280 -37.66 -13.72 -6.92
C GLY A 280 -36.69 -13.88 -5.76
N VAL A 281 -37.07 -14.69 -4.77
CA VAL A 281 -36.26 -15.00 -3.60
C VAL A 281 -36.17 -16.51 -3.47
N LEU A 282 -34.96 -17.02 -3.24
CA LEU A 282 -34.64 -18.42 -2.99
C LEU A 282 -33.89 -18.48 -1.67
N ASP A 283 -34.61 -18.77 -0.58
CA ASP A 283 -34.04 -18.86 0.76
C ASP A 283 -33.58 -20.28 1.07
N ASP A 284 -32.47 -20.39 1.80
CA ASP A 284 -31.89 -21.60 2.38
C ASP A 284 -31.76 -22.79 1.41
N ARG A 285 -31.19 -22.53 0.23
CA ARG A 285 -30.95 -23.60 -0.77
C ARG A 285 -29.57 -24.20 -0.63
N PRO A 286 -29.39 -25.52 -0.80
CA PRO A 286 -28.05 -26.08 -0.97
C PRO A 286 -27.33 -25.38 -2.12
N LEU A 287 -26.09 -24.95 -1.89
CA LEU A 287 -25.30 -24.23 -2.89
C LEU A 287 -25.23 -24.99 -4.23
N ALA A 288 -25.16 -26.32 -4.17
CA ALA A 288 -25.09 -27.21 -5.32
C ALA A 288 -26.35 -27.19 -6.21
N ASP A 289 -27.50 -26.76 -5.70
CA ASP A 289 -28.77 -26.77 -6.44
C ASP A 289 -28.96 -25.51 -7.29
N VAL A 290 -28.24 -24.42 -6.97
CA VAL A 290 -28.40 -23.12 -7.63
C VAL A 290 -28.19 -23.16 -9.14
N PRO A 291 -27.15 -23.85 -9.69
CA PRO A 291 -26.95 -23.89 -11.14
C PRO A 291 -28.13 -24.47 -11.92
N GLY A 292 -28.86 -25.44 -11.37
CA GLY A 292 -30.06 -26.00 -11.98
C GLY A 292 -31.24 -25.03 -11.90
N LEU A 293 -31.42 -24.36 -10.75
CA LEU A 293 -32.46 -23.36 -10.54
C LEU A 293 -32.32 -22.15 -11.48
N LEU A 294 -31.09 -21.65 -11.68
CA LEU A 294 -30.79 -20.57 -12.60
C LEU A 294 -31.10 -20.95 -14.05
N ARG A 295 -30.62 -22.14 -14.48
CA ARG A 295 -30.78 -22.64 -15.85
C ARG A 295 -32.22 -22.89 -16.24
N ASP A 296 -32.98 -23.57 -15.38
CA ASP A 296 -34.29 -24.07 -15.75
C ASP A 296 -35.42 -23.14 -15.30
N LYS A 297 -35.55 -22.94 -13.99
CA LYS A 297 -36.72 -22.29 -13.39
C LYS A 297 -36.67 -20.77 -13.58
N LEU A 298 -35.53 -20.17 -13.26
CA LEU A 298 -35.39 -18.72 -13.30
C LEU A 298 -35.41 -18.18 -14.72
N ALA A 299 -34.61 -18.77 -15.63
CA ALA A 299 -34.58 -18.33 -17.03
C ALA A 299 -35.98 -18.37 -17.68
N ARG A 300 -36.74 -19.47 -17.51
CA ARG A 300 -38.13 -19.57 -17.99
C ARG A 300 -39.03 -18.48 -17.40
N THR A 301 -38.89 -18.20 -16.11
CA THR A 301 -39.69 -17.16 -15.42
C THR A 301 -39.38 -15.77 -15.99
N ILE A 302 -38.10 -15.47 -16.24
CA ILE A 302 -37.66 -14.21 -16.84
C ILE A 302 -38.23 -14.06 -18.25
N ILE A 303 -38.16 -15.11 -19.08
CA ILE A 303 -38.72 -15.10 -20.43
C ILE A 303 -40.23 -14.88 -20.41
N GLN A 304 -40.97 -15.56 -19.52
CA GLN A 304 -42.41 -15.36 -19.38
C GLN A 304 -42.77 -13.92 -19.01
N ARG A 305 -42.00 -13.30 -18.11
CA ARG A 305 -42.21 -11.89 -17.72
C ARG A 305 -41.71 -10.89 -18.76
N SER A 306 -40.77 -11.28 -19.62
CA SER A 306 -40.29 -10.44 -20.72
C SER A 306 -41.34 -10.25 -21.83
N SER A 307 -42.25 -11.21 -22.00
CA SER A 307 -43.22 -11.27 -23.11
C SER A 307 -44.31 -10.20 -23.08
N THR A 308 -44.46 -9.42 -22.01
CA THR A 308 -45.33 -8.24 -21.97
C THR A 308 -44.59 -7.05 -22.58
N SER A 309 -44.52 -6.99 -23.91
CA SER A 309 -43.60 -6.13 -24.67
C SER A 309 -43.92 -4.62 -24.73
N ASP A 310 -44.97 -4.14 -24.05
CA ASP A 310 -45.44 -2.74 -24.22
C ASP A 310 -44.88 -1.73 -23.19
N GLY A 311 -43.78 -2.06 -22.51
CA GLY A 311 -43.16 -1.14 -21.56
C GLY A 311 -42.16 -0.18 -22.24
N PRO A 312 -42.10 1.10 -21.85
CA PRO A 312 -41.10 2.03 -22.37
C PRO A 312 -39.69 1.55 -22.03
N SER A 313 -38.78 1.75 -22.97
CA SER A 313 -37.35 1.58 -22.80
C SER A 313 -36.78 2.50 -21.71
N PHE A 314 -35.67 2.13 -21.08
CA PHE A 314 -34.96 3.04 -20.17
C PHE A 314 -34.47 4.29 -20.93
N SER A 315 -34.84 5.47 -20.45
CA SER A 315 -34.19 6.72 -20.85
C SER A 315 -32.71 6.71 -20.47
N ILE A 316 -31.89 7.54 -21.13
CA ILE A 316 -30.46 7.70 -20.80
C ILE A 316 -30.27 8.03 -19.31
N ASP A 317 -31.14 8.86 -18.74
CA ASP A 317 -31.12 9.24 -17.32
C ASP A 317 -31.40 8.06 -16.39
N GLU A 318 -32.37 7.21 -16.71
CA GLU A 318 -32.68 6.02 -15.93
C GLU A 318 -31.57 4.96 -16.02
N GLN A 319 -30.97 4.79 -17.21
CA GLN A 319 -29.81 3.91 -17.39
C GLN A 319 -28.62 4.39 -16.56
N TYR A 320 -28.32 5.70 -16.62
CA TYR A 320 -27.28 6.33 -15.82
C TYR A 320 -27.52 6.12 -14.31
N ALA A 321 -28.73 6.42 -13.82
CA ALA A 321 -29.08 6.28 -12.41
C ALA A 321 -28.95 4.83 -11.93
N LEU A 322 -29.39 3.86 -12.74
CA LEU A 322 -29.27 2.45 -12.44
C LEU A 322 -27.81 2.00 -12.33
N LEU A 323 -26.96 2.41 -13.28
CA LEU A 323 -25.53 2.10 -13.29
C LEU A 323 -24.82 2.64 -12.04
N VAL A 324 -25.10 3.91 -11.69
CA VAL A 324 -24.56 4.55 -10.49
C VAL A 324 -25.02 3.83 -9.22
N ALA A 325 -26.32 3.55 -9.08
CA ALA A 325 -26.85 2.86 -7.90
C ALA A 325 -26.26 1.45 -7.74
N ARG A 326 -26.02 0.75 -8.85
CA ARG A 326 -25.37 -0.55 -8.82
C ARG A 326 -23.88 -0.43 -8.47
N ALA A 327 -23.18 0.55 -9.02
CA ALA A 327 -21.80 0.83 -8.68
C ALA A 327 -21.63 1.14 -7.17
N ASP A 328 -22.51 1.97 -6.60
CA ASP A 328 -22.52 2.29 -5.17
C ASP A 328 -22.73 1.03 -4.31
N THR A 329 -23.51 0.08 -4.80
CA THR A 329 -23.74 -1.19 -4.11
C THR A 329 -22.49 -2.05 -4.08
N PHE A 330 -21.76 -2.16 -5.20
CA PHE A 330 -20.47 -2.86 -5.23
C PHE A 330 -19.40 -2.14 -4.40
N ALA A 331 -19.34 -0.80 -4.45
CA ALA A 331 -18.39 -0.02 -3.66
C ALA A 331 -18.55 -0.23 -2.15
N ARG A 332 -19.79 -0.35 -1.67
CA ARG A 332 -20.10 -0.58 -0.25
C ARG A 332 -19.59 -1.92 0.28
N VAL A 333 -19.51 -2.93 -0.57
CA VAL A 333 -18.98 -4.26 -0.20
C VAL A 333 -17.50 -4.44 -0.58
N GLY A 334 -16.82 -3.38 -1.03
CA GLY A 334 -15.42 -3.43 -1.45
C GLY A 334 -15.17 -4.00 -2.85
N GLY A 335 -16.23 -4.25 -3.64
CA GLY A 335 -16.18 -4.69 -5.04
C GLY A 335 -15.76 -3.55 -5.99
N PHE A 336 -14.58 -2.97 -5.79
CA PHE A 336 -14.16 -1.77 -6.53
C PHE A 336 -13.97 -2.01 -8.03
N GLU A 337 -13.63 -3.23 -8.45
CA GLU A 337 -13.48 -3.56 -9.88
C GLU A 337 -14.82 -3.45 -10.62
N GLN A 338 -15.87 -4.07 -10.08
CA GLN A 338 -17.22 -3.99 -10.61
C GLN A 338 -17.76 -2.57 -10.53
N SER A 339 -17.52 -1.90 -9.39
CA SER A 339 -17.96 -0.52 -9.19
C SER A 339 -17.35 0.44 -10.21
N THR A 340 -16.03 0.37 -10.42
CA THR A 340 -15.34 1.22 -11.38
C THR A 340 -15.83 0.97 -12.81
N ALA A 341 -16.00 -0.28 -13.23
CA ALA A 341 -16.56 -0.61 -14.54
C ALA A 341 -17.97 -0.02 -14.76
N LEU A 342 -18.84 -0.11 -13.76
CA LEU A 342 -20.20 0.44 -13.82
C LEU A 342 -20.21 1.98 -13.85
N ARG A 343 -19.33 2.64 -13.09
CA ARG A 343 -19.21 4.11 -13.14
C ARG A 343 -18.62 4.60 -14.45
N GLU A 344 -17.66 3.89 -15.03
CA GLU A 344 -17.19 4.19 -16.37
C GLU A 344 -18.32 4.08 -17.40
N ALA A 345 -19.17 3.06 -17.29
CA ALA A 345 -20.34 2.91 -18.14
C ALA A 345 -21.33 4.08 -17.93
N ALA A 346 -21.59 4.47 -16.68
CA ALA A 346 -22.43 5.64 -16.38
C ALA A 346 -21.84 6.92 -16.99
N LEU A 347 -20.53 7.11 -16.90
CA LEU A 347 -19.83 8.27 -17.46
C LEU A 347 -19.77 8.26 -18.98
N LEU A 348 -19.98 7.14 -19.66
CA LEU A 348 -20.17 7.15 -21.11
C LEU A 348 -21.54 7.68 -21.51
N LEU A 349 -22.58 7.43 -20.71
CA LEU A 349 -23.90 8.02 -20.91
C LEU A 349 -23.92 9.51 -20.56
N LYS A 350 -23.16 9.92 -19.55
CA LYS A 350 -23.05 11.31 -19.10
C LYS A 350 -21.60 11.70 -18.81
N PRO A 351 -20.80 12.03 -19.84
CA PRO A 351 -19.36 12.28 -19.69
C PRO A 351 -18.99 13.52 -18.89
N ASN A 352 -19.96 14.37 -18.52
CA ASN A 352 -19.70 15.59 -17.78
C ASN A 352 -20.02 15.49 -16.28
N GLU A 353 -20.47 14.32 -15.80
CA GLU A 353 -20.87 14.10 -14.40
C GLU A 353 -19.65 14.00 -13.47
N LEU A 354 -19.19 15.15 -12.97
CA LEU A 354 -17.98 15.24 -12.18
C LEU A 354 -18.00 14.40 -10.91
N GLU A 355 -19.13 14.35 -10.20
CA GLU A 355 -19.25 13.56 -8.97
C GLU A 355 -18.89 12.10 -9.21
N GLN A 356 -19.42 11.52 -10.30
CA GLN A 356 -19.11 10.13 -10.66
C GLN A 356 -17.67 9.95 -11.11
N LYS A 357 -17.05 10.93 -11.78
CA LYS A 357 -15.61 10.89 -12.10
C LYS A 357 -14.74 10.88 -10.84
N LEU A 358 -15.04 11.74 -9.87
CA LEU A 358 -14.27 11.80 -8.63
C LEU A 358 -14.42 10.52 -7.80
N THR A 359 -15.63 9.96 -7.76
CA THR A 359 -15.88 8.67 -7.09
C THR A 359 -15.16 7.52 -7.80
N LEU A 360 -15.23 7.45 -9.14
CA LEU A 360 -14.49 6.48 -9.96
C LEU A 360 -12.97 6.55 -9.69
N ILE A 361 -12.39 7.74 -9.70
CA ILE A 361 -10.97 7.95 -9.40
C ILE A 361 -10.63 7.47 -7.98
N SER A 362 -11.48 7.79 -7.00
CA SER A 362 -11.30 7.35 -5.60
C SER A 362 -11.32 5.83 -5.47
N GLU A 363 -12.25 5.16 -6.17
CA GLU A 363 -12.38 3.70 -6.17
C GLU A 363 -11.22 3.00 -6.88
N TYR A 364 -10.74 3.53 -8.01
CA TYR A 364 -9.50 3.02 -8.63
C TYR A 364 -8.32 3.08 -7.67
N LEU A 365 -8.16 4.20 -6.96
CA LEU A 365 -7.08 4.36 -5.98
C LEU A 365 -7.23 3.38 -4.82
N ARG A 366 -8.45 3.09 -4.34
CA ARG A 366 -8.72 2.09 -3.30
C ARG A 366 -8.44 0.67 -3.79
N GLY A 367 -8.98 0.30 -4.94
CA GLY A 367 -8.79 -1.02 -5.55
C GLY A 367 -7.33 -1.35 -5.79
N LEU A 368 -6.56 -0.41 -6.38
CA LEU A 368 -5.14 -0.63 -6.63
C LEU A 368 -4.31 -0.72 -5.35
N ARG A 369 -4.66 0.00 -4.28
CA ARG A 369 -4.01 -0.16 -2.97
C ARG A 369 -4.30 -1.52 -2.35
N ALA A 370 -5.55 -1.98 -2.40
CA ALA A 370 -5.94 -3.29 -1.90
C ALA A 370 -5.15 -4.40 -2.62
N ARG A 371 -5.16 -4.38 -3.97
CA ARG A 371 -4.37 -5.31 -4.78
C ARG A 371 -2.88 -5.24 -4.50
N SER A 372 -2.31 -4.03 -4.40
CA SER A 372 -0.88 -3.87 -4.09
C SER A 372 -0.50 -4.48 -2.73
N ARG A 373 -1.37 -4.38 -1.71
CA ARG A 373 -1.13 -5.01 -0.39
C ARG A 373 -1.24 -6.52 -0.45
N GLU A 374 -2.20 -7.05 -1.20
CA GLU A 374 -2.37 -8.49 -1.41
C GLU A 374 -1.18 -9.09 -2.16
N THR A 375 -0.83 -8.52 -3.32
CA THR A 375 0.37 -8.87 -4.12
C THR A 375 1.63 -8.83 -3.25
N TRP A 376 1.81 -7.79 -2.44
CA TRP A 376 2.95 -7.69 -1.54
C TRP A 376 2.94 -8.78 -0.44
N SER A 377 1.76 -9.12 0.08
CA SER A 377 1.63 -10.17 1.10
C SER A 377 1.94 -11.55 0.52
N GLN A 378 1.47 -11.85 -0.69
CA GLN A 378 1.81 -13.07 -1.44
C GLN A 378 3.32 -13.17 -1.66
N LEU A 379 3.97 -12.10 -2.14
CA LEU A 379 5.43 -12.07 -2.33
C LEU A 379 6.23 -12.26 -1.04
N VAL A 380 5.76 -11.70 0.07
CA VAL A 380 6.40 -11.89 1.37
C VAL A 380 6.22 -13.33 1.85
N ALA A 381 5.05 -13.94 1.62
CA ALA A 381 4.80 -15.34 1.93
C ALA A 381 5.72 -16.26 1.12
N GLU A 382 5.76 -16.10 -0.20
CA GLU A 382 6.65 -16.86 -1.10
C GLU A 382 8.12 -16.70 -0.73
N ARG A 383 8.57 -15.49 -0.41
CA ARG A 383 9.97 -15.25 -0.02
C ARG A 383 10.36 -15.95 1.28
N ASN A 384 9.40 -16.08 2.20
CA ASN A 384 9.63 -16.72 3.49
C ASN A 384 9.42 -18.23 3.42
N ASP A 385 8.85 -18.72 2.32
CA ASP A 385 8.77 -20.14 2.03
C ASP A 385 9.94 -20.55 1.13
N THR A 386 11.00 -21.08 1.76
CA THR A 386 12.18 -21.58 1.03
C THR A 386 11.87 -22.80 0.17
N THR A 387 10.66 -23.37 0.27
CA THR A 387 10.23 -24.55 -0.48
C THR A 387 9.31 -24.23 -1.66
N ALA A 388 8.64 -23.07 -1.64
CA ALA A 388 7.85 -22.60 -2.76
C ALA A 388 8.76 -22.31 -3.96
N ARG A 389 8.47 -22.92 -5.11
CA ARG A 389 9.04 -22.45 -6.38
C ARG A 389 8.65 -20.98 -6.54
N PRO A 390 9.58 -20.08 -6.86
CA PRO A 390 9.23 -18.68 -7.10
C PRO A 390 8.11 -18.67 -8.15
N ALA A 391 7.00 -18.00 -7.86
CA ALA A 391 5.89 -17.90 -8.81
C ALA A 391 6.44 -17.50 -10.18
N ASP A 392 5.92 -18.15 -11.22
CA ASP A 392 6.42 -18.02 -12.59
C ASP A 392 6.52 -16.53 -12.96
N ALA A 393 7.65 -16.11 -13.53
CA ALA A 393 7.85 -14.69 -13.91
C ALA A 393 6.67 -14.15 -14.76
N LYS A 394 6.04 -15.03 -15.53
CA LYS A 394 4.85 -14.78 -16.34
C LYS A 394 3.62 -14.33 -15.52
N TYR A 395 3.41 -14.89 -14.32
CA TYR A 395 2.32 -14.47 -13.44
C TYR A 395 2.51 -13.01 -13.00
N TRP A 396 3.72 -12.66 -12.55
CA TRP A 396 4.04 -11.30 -12.13
C TRP A 396 3.98 -10.29 -13.28
N ASP A 397 4.38 -10.69 -14.48
CA ASP A 397 4.25 -9.86 -15.68
C ASP A 397 2.78 -9.61 -16.04
N THR A 398 1.94 -10.64 -15.97
CA THR A 398 0.49 -10.52 -16.25
C THR A 398 -0.20 -9.62 -15.22
N ALA A 399 0.09 -9.82 -13.92
CA ALA A 399 -0.43 -8.99 -12.85
C ALA A 399 0.04 -7.52 -12.99
N HIS A 400 1.30 -7.32 -13.37
CA HIS A 400 1.84 -5.99 -13.63
C HIS A 400 1.14 -5.30 -14.81
N ASP A 401 0.96 -5.99 -15.93
CA ASP A 401 0.31 -5.44 -17.11
C ASP A 401 -1.17 -5.10 -16.83
N GLY A 402 -1.86 -5.93 -16.04
CA GLY A 402 -3.19 -5.62 -15.51
C GLY A 402 -3.22 -4.33 -14.69
N HIS A 403 -2.29 -4.19 -13.73
CA HIS A 403 -2.16 -2.95 -12.94
C HIS A 403 -1.85 -1.73 -13.81
N MET A 404 -0.96 -1.87 -14.80
CA MET A 404 -0.59 -0.78 -15.69
C MET A 404 -1.74 -0.31 -16.59
N LYS A 405 -2.62 -1.23 -17.02
CA LYS A 405 -3.84 -0.88 -17.76
C LYS A 405 -4.75 0.02 -16.91
N ILE A 406 -5.01 -0.38 -15.67
CA ILE A 406 -5.84 0.40 -14.73
C ILE A 406 -5.20 1.76 -14.43
N LEU A 407 -3.89 1.81 -14.20
CA LEU A 407 -3.18 3.06 -13.95
C LEU A 407 -3.26 4.06 -15.11
N ARG A 408 -3.26 3.59 -16.36
CA ARG A 408 -3.44 4.47 -17.54
C ARG A 408 -4.83 5.08 -17.59
N VAL A 409 -5.86 4.30 -17.29
CA VAL A 409 -7.25 4.77 -17.23
C VAL A 409 -7.42 5.79 -16.10
N LEU A 410 -6.90 5.48 -14.92
CA LEU A 410 -6.90 6.39 -13.77
C LEU A 410 -6.17 7.72 -14.09
N ALA A 411 -4.99 7.64 -14.71
CA ALA A 411 -4.23 8.81 -15.16
C ALA A 411 -5.06 9.69 -16.12
N HIS A 412 -5.75 9.06 -17.08
CA HIS A 412 -6.61 9.76 -18.03
C HIS A 412 -7.76 10.51 -17.35
N HIS A 413 -8.46 9.88 -16.40
CA HIS A 413 -9.55 10.57 -15.67
C HIS A 413 -9.04 11.73 -14.81
N ILE A 414 -7.88 11.58 -14.15
CA ILE A 414 -7.27 12.67 -13.38
C ILE A 414 -6.86 13.82 -14.32
N GLU A 415 -6.22 13.51 -15.45
CA GLU A 415 -5.87 14.48 -16.49
C GLU A 415 -7.11 15.25 -16.95
N GLU A 416 -8.21 14.54 -17.23
CA GLU A 416 -9.43 15.12 -17.76
C GLU A 416 -10.10 16.10 -16.78
N VAL A 417 -10.29 15.71 -15.51
CA VAL A 417 -10.94 16.60 -14.52
C VAL A 417 -10.09 17.84 -14.22
N ILE A 418 -8.77 17.71 -14.25
CA ILE A 418 -7.84 18.85 -14.10
C ILE A 418 -7.86 19.73 -15.34
N HIS A 419 -7.81 19.15 -16.53
CA HIS A 419 -7.81 19.88 -17.81
C HIS A 419 -9.08 20.71 -18.00
N ARG A 420 -10.24 20.14 -17.66
CA ARG A 420 -11.54 20.82 -17.70
C ARG A 420 -11.75 21.81 -16.54
N ARG A 421 -10.75 21.98 -15.65
CA ARG A 421 -10.81 22.84 -14.45
C ARG A 421 -12.04 22.55 -13.58
N GLN A 422 -12.41 21.27 -13.48
CA GLN A 422 -13.58 20.83 -12.72
C GLN A 422 -13.28 20.64 -11.23
N VAL A 423 -12.00 20.54 -10.88
CA VAL A 423 -11.49 20.40 -9.52
C VAL A 423 -10.71 21.64 -9.13
N ASN A 424 -10.75 21.98 -7.84
CA ASN A 424 -9.91 23.06 -7.32
C ASN A 424 -8.46 22.59 -7.12
N ALA A 425 -7.62 23.55 -6.77
CA ALA A 425 -6.22 23.33 -6.52
C ALA A 425 -5.93 22.19 -5.50
N ARG A 426 -6.67 22.19 -4.39
CA ARG A 426 -6.50 21.24 -3.28
C ARG A 426 -6.91 19.82 -3.69
N GLU A 427 -8.02 19.69 -4.40
CA GLU A 427 -8.51 18.42 -4.93
C GLU A 427 -7.52 17.83 -5.93
N ALA A 428 -7.00 18.64 -6.85
CA ALA A 428 -5.99 18.19 -7.81
C ALA A 428 -4.71 17.67 -7.13
N ASP A 429 -4.22 18.31 -6.05
CA ASP A 429 -3.09 17.78 -5.26
C ASP A 429 -3.38 16.41 -4.66
N GLN A 430 -4.61 16.22 -4.14
CA GLN A 430 -5.02 14.94 -3.55
C GLN A 430 -5.09 13.82 -4.61
N LEU A 431 -5.63 14.12 -5.78
CA LEU A 431 -5.71 13.19 -6.91
C LEU A 431 -4.32 12.77 -7.38
N VAL A 432 -3.44 13.75 -7.67
CA VAL A 432 -2.07 13.51 -8.12
C VAL A 432 -1.24 12.76 -7.07
N SER A 433 -1.38 13.13 -5.79
CA SER A 433 -0.68 12.45 -4.69
C SER A 433 -1.16 11.00 -4.52
N GLY A 434 -2.46 10.74 -4.70
CA GLY A 434 -3.01 9.39 -4.71
C GLY A 434 -2.47 8.54 -5.83
N PHE A 435 -2.47 9.07 -7.05
CA PHE A 435 -1.90 8.38 -8.20
C PHE A 435 -0.43 8.03 -7.99
N ARG A 436 0.37 8.97 -7.46
CA ARG A 436 1.77 8.75 -7.12
C ARG A 436 1.96 7.59 -6.16
N GLU A 437 1.18 7.57 -5.08
CA GLU A 437 1.32 6.58 -4.02
C GLU A 437 1.07 5.17 -4.56
N VAL A 438 -0.02 5.00 -5.31
CA VAL A 438 -0.35 3.72 -5.94
C VAL A 438 0.74 3.27 -6.89
N LEU A 439 1.17 4.16 -7.80
CA LEU A 439 2.23 3.83 -8.75
C LEU A 439 3.56 3.49 -8.06
N SER A 440 3.88 4.18 -6.95
CA SER A 440 5.06 3.86 -6.15
C SER A 440 4.94 2.50 -5.46
N GLY A 441 3.73 2.13 -5.01
CA GLY A 441 3.42 0.80 -4.51
C GLY A 441 3.70 -0.26 -5.57
N THR A 442 3.15 -0.07 -6.77
CA THR A 442 3.38 -0.95 -7.92
C THR A 442 4.87 -1.04 -8.27
N ASN A 443 5.62 0.06 -8.32
CA ASN A 443 7.04 0.02 -8.67
C ASN A 443 7.96 -0.59 -7.59
N ASN A 444 7.53 -0.63 -6.32
CA ASN A 444 8.31 -1.21 -5.22
C ASN A 444 8.17 -2.73 -5.13
N VAL A 445 7.12 -3.29 -5.73
CA VAL A 445 7.02 -4.72 -6.00
C VAL A 445 8.14 -5.06 -6.98
N ARG A 446 8.94 -6.11 -6.73
CA ARG A 446 10.11 -6.50 -7.55
C ARG A 446 9.67 -7.05 -8.92
N TYR A 447 8.99 -6.24 -9.72
CA TYR A 447 8.78 -6.53 -11.12
C TYR A 447 10.11 -6.44 -11.87
N GLY A 448 10.24 -7.17 -12.98
CA GLY A 448 11.42 -7.10 -13.84
C GLY A 448 11.74 -5.66 -14.28
N ALA A 449 12.98 -5.40 -14.66
CA ALA A 449 13.43 -4.05 -15.06
C ALA A 449 12.56 -3.42 -16.17
N ALA A 450 12.03 -4.24 -17.08
CA ALA A 450 11.11 -3.81 -18.15
C ALA A 450 9.79 -3.25 -17.60
N ASN A 451 9.22 -3.87 -16.57
CA ASN A 451 7.98 -3.44 -15.93
C ASN A 451 8.16 -2.13 -15.14
N VAL A 452 9.29 -2.00 -14.44
CA VAL A 452 9.68 -0.73 -13.81
C VAL A 452 9.81 0.40 -14.86
N ALA A 453 10.33 0.10 -16.05
CA ALA A 453 10.42 1.06 -17.14
C ALA A 453 9.03 1.46 -17.68
N LYS A 454 8.09 0.51 -17.84
CA LYS A 454 6.69 0.80 -18.21
C LYS A 454 6.01 1.74 -17.20
N GLY A 455 6.13 1.43 -15.91
CA GLY A 455 5.60 2.26 -14.81
C GLY A 455 6.19 3.67 -14.80
N ARG A 456 7.49 3.78 -15.06
CA ARG A 456 8.20 5.06 -15.16
C ARG A 456 7.71 5.91 -16.32
N ASN A 457 7.61 5.35 -17.52
CA ASN A 457 7.17 6.06 -18.71
C ASN A 457 5.75 6.62 -18.54
N LEU A 458 4.85 5.84 -17.92
CA LEU A 458 3.50 6.32 -17.58
C LEU A 458 3.55 7.53 -16.64
N LEU A 459 4.39 7.49 -15.60
CA LEU A 459 4.53 8.59 -14.65
C LEU A 459 5.02 9.88 -15.30
N GLU A 460 6.04 9.74 -16.14
CA GLU A 460 6.66 10.84 -16.88
C GLU A 460 5.64 11.49 -17.82
N THR A 461 4.95 10.68 -18.62
CA THR A 461 3.90 11.13 -19.53
C THR A 461 2.78 11.86 -18.78
N PHE A 462 2.28 11.27 -17.70
CA PHE A 462 1.25 11.86 -16.86
C PHE A 462 1.69 13.18 -16.23
N ALA A 463 2.89 13.22 -15.64
CA ALA A 463 3.44 14.42 -15.01
C ALA A 463 3.51 15.57 -16.02
N TRP A 464 3.97 15.31 -17.24
CA TRP A 464 4.08 16.34 -18.28
C TRP A 464 2.74 16.88 -18.78
N ARG A 465 1.69 16.06 -18.80
CA ARG A 465 0.35 16.48 -19.22
C ARG A 465 -0.37 17.28 -18.14
N VAL A 466 -0.27 16.84 -16.89
CA VAL A 466 -0.97 17.46 -15.76
C VAL A 466 -0.25 18.71 -15.26
N PHE A 467 1.08 18.75 -15.30
CA PHE A 467 1.86 19.80 -14.68
C PHE A 467 1.47 21.23 -15.13
N PRO A 468 1.42 21.55 -16.44
CA PRO A 468 1.09 22.90 -16.88
C PRO A 468 -0.32 23.32 -16.45
N LEU A 469 -1.23 22.36 -16.30
CA LEU A 469 -2.63 22.57 -15.95
C LEU A 469 -2.82 22.90 -14.47
N LEU A 470 -2.03 22.28 -13.57
CA LEU A 470 -2.11 22.55 -12.13
C LEU A 470 -1.89 24.03 -11.81
N SER A 471 -0.89 24.66 -12.45
CA SER A 471 -0.58 26.08 -12.25
C SER A 471 -1.69 27.03 -12.70
N GLN A 472 -2.66 26.55 -13.48
CA GLN A 472 -3.79 27.31 -14.02
C GLN A 472 -5.09 27.08 -13.24
N LEU A 473 -5.09 26.18 -12.24
CA LEU A 473 -6.27 25.93 -11.43
C LEU A 473 -6.53 27.11 -10.49
N ASP A 474 -7.80 27.49 -10.39
CA ASP A 474 -8.25 28.51 -9.46
C ASP A 474 -8.22 27.93 -8.03
N PRO A 475 -7.46 28.54 -7.09
CA PRO A 475 -7.41 28.09 -5.70
C PRO A 475 -8.76 28.19 -4.98
N ASP A 476 -9.65 29.09 -5.43
CA ASP A 476 -10.93 29.41 -4.78
C ASP A 476 -12.14 28.75 -5.46
N LEU A 477 -11.90 27.93 -6.49
CA LEU A 477 -12.97 27.18 -7.16
C LEU A 477 -13.77 26.37 -6.12
N ARG A 478 -15.08 26.65 -6.00
CA ARG A 478 -16.04 26.01 -5.09
C ARG A 478 -15.89 26.33 -3.58
N GLY A 479 -15.33 27.48 -3.21
CA GLY A 479 -15.38 27.95 -1.81
C GLY A 479 -14.58 27.09 -0.83
N GLY A 480 -13.52 26.43 -1.30
CA GLY A 480 -12.54 25.73 -0.46
C GLY A 480 -12.95 24.37 0.11
N ALA A 481 -14.21 23.94 -0.03
CA ALA A 481 -14.66 22.64 0.45
C ALA A 481 -14.24 21.52 -0.51
N VAL A 482 -13.46 20.56 -0.02
CA VAL A 482 -13.10 19.34 -0.77
C VAL A 482 -14.35 18.50 -1.02
N HIS A 483 -14.51 18.01 -2.25
CA HIS A 483 -15.60 17.12 -2.64
C HIS A 483 -15.69 15.88 -1.72
N PRO A 484 -16.88 15.45 -1.26
CA PRO A 484 -17.05 14.31 -0.35
C PRO A 484 -16.35 13.02 -0.79
N ALA A 485 -16.38 12.70 -2.09
CA ALA A 485 -15.68 11.53 -2.66
C ALA A 485 -14.15 11.54 -2.43
N LEU A 486 -13.57 12.72 -2.17
CA LEU A 486 -12.15 12.92 -1.86
C LEU A 486 -11.89 13.17 -0.35
N ARG A 487 -12.94 13.42 0.46
CA ARG A 487 -12.84 13.71 1.90
C ARG A 487 -12.36 12.55 2.74
N ASP A 488 -12.54 11.32 2.27
CA ASP A 488 -12.08 10.11 2.96
C ASP A 488 -10.54 10.00 3.06
N ARG A 489 -9.82 11.05 2.60
CA ARG A 489 -8.41 11.27 2.85
C ARG A 489 -8.16 12.31 3.94
N THR A 490 -7.70 11.74 5.05
CA THR A 490 -6.69 12.18 6.04
C THR A 490 -5.50 12.99 5.48
N VAL A 491 -5.77 14.15 4.89
CA VAL A 491 -4.87 15.29 5.11
C VAL A 491 -5.67 16.31 5.90
N SER A 492 -5.48 16.32 7.22
CA SER A 492 -5.72 17.54 8.01
C SER A 492 -4.91 18.66 7.34
N LEU A 493 -5.58 19.37 6.45
CA LEU A 493 -5.24 20.69 5.96
C LEU A 493 -6.42 21.56 6.40
N ASP A 494 -6.62 21.65 7.72
CA ASP A 494 -7.36 22.79 8.28
C ASP A 494 -6.52 24.07 8.20
N LYS A 495 -5.23 23.95 7.86
CA LYS A 495 -4.47 25.08 7.35
C LYS A 495 -5.01 25.40 5.96
N THR A 496 -5.59 26.59 5.82
CA THR A 496 -5.72 27.28 4.53
C THR A 496 -4.31 27.58 4.03
N TRP A 497 -4.02 27.21 2.78
CA TRP A 497 -2.72 27.46 2.15
C TRP A 497 -2.88 28.69 1.27
N THR A 498 -1.93 29.61 1.32
CA THR A 498 -1.88 30.69 0.33
C THR A 498 -1.66 30.09 -1.07
N ALA A 499 -2.08 30.80 -2.11
CA ALA A 499 -1.85 30.37 -3.51
C ALA A 499 -0.36 30.08 -3.80
N GLU A 500 0.55 30.79 -3.13
CA GLU A 500 1.99 30.57 -3.21
C GLU A 500 2.42 29.26 -2.54
N GLN A 501 1.95 28.97 -1.32
CA GLN A 501 2.24 27.70 -0.64
C GLN A 501 1.68 26.49 -1.42
N GLN A 502 0.51 26.65 -2.04
CA GLN A 502 -0.06 25.60 -2.92
C GLN A 502 0.82 25.37 -4.15
N ARG A 503 1.28 26.44 -4.81
CA ARG A 503 2.20 26.38 -5.96
C ARG A 503 3.52 25.70 -5.60
N ASP A 504 4.08 26.02 -4.43
CA ASP A 504 5.32 25.40 -3.93
C ASP A 504 5.15 23.92 -3.63
N ARG A 505 4.03 23.56 -3.01
CA ARG A 505 3.70 22.16 -2.74
C ARG A 505 3.56 21.36 -4.03
N TRP A 506 2.87 21.89 -5.03
CA TRP A 506 2.73 21.21 -6.32
C TRP A 506 4.06 21.03 -7.00
N THR A 507 4.86 22.10 -7.08
CA THR A 507 6.16 22.03 -7.70
C THR A 507 7.04 21.00 -6.97
N SER A 508 6.92 20.88 -5.65
CA SER A 508 7.58 19.83 -4.85
C SER A 508 7.03 18.43 -5.14
N THR A 509 5.71 18.27 -5.28
CA THR A 509 5.07 17.00 -5.66
C THR A 509 5.51 16.56 -7.05
N SER A 510 5.48 17.46 -8.04
CA SER A 510 5.88 17.23 -9.43
C SER A 510 7.37 16.95 -9.57
N LEU A 511 8.21 17.70 -8.86
CA LEU A 511 9.63 17.37 -8.78
C LEU A 511 9.82 16.01 -8.12
N SER A 512 9.08 15.68 -7.06
CA SER A 512 9.18 14.36 -6.44
C SER A 512 8.75 13.24 -7.38
N LEU A 513 7.78 13.49 -8.27
CA LEU A 513 7.36 12.57 -9.32
C LEU A 513 8.48 12.32 -10.35
N LEU A 514 9.05 13.39 -10.90
CA LEU A 514 10.19 13.32 -11.82
C LEU A 514 11.43 12.72 -11.13
N MET A 515 11.67 13.01 -9.86
CA MET A 515 12.79 12.43 -9.12
C MET A 515 12.55 10.95 -8.76
N PHE A 516 11.31 10.46 -8.82
CA PHE A 516 10.98 9.04 -8.66
C PHE A 516 11.27 8.23 -9.92
N THR A 517 11.32 8.89 -11.09
CA THR A 517 11.75 8.25 -12.35
C THR A 517 13.28 8.07 -12.42
N LEU A 518 14.05 8.77 -11.57
CA LEU A 518 15.50 8.57 -11.48
C LEU A 518 15.84 7.22 -10.81
N PRO A 519 16.74 6.41 -11.39
CA PRO A 519 17.12 5.12 -10.81
C PRO A 519 17.82 5.26 -9.44
N THR A 520 17.13 4.88 -8.36
CA THR A 520 17.77 4.70 -7.05
C THR A 520 18.48 3.35 -7.01
N LEU A 521 19.79 3.32 -7.24
CA LEU A 521 20.60 2.13 -7.00
C LEU A 521 20.83 2.02 -5.48
N ARG A 522 20.06 1.16 -4.81
CA ARG A 522 20.46 0.60 -3.52
C ARG A 522 21.25 -0.73 -3.66
N GLY A 523 21.49 -1.20 -4.87
CA GLY A 523 22.37 -2.34 -5.17
C GLY A 523 23.20 -2.03 -6.41
N GLY A 524 24.52 -2.25 -6.35
CA GLY A 524 25.52 -1.75 -7.31
C GLY A 524 25.51 -2.33 -8.73
N GLY A 525 24.35 -2.52 -9.35
CA GLY A 525 24.26 -2.81 -10.79
C GLY A 525 24.38 -1.51 -11.61
N GLY A 526 25.28 -1.49 -12.60
CA GLY A 526 25.41 -0.36 -13.53
C GLY A 526 24.09 -0.04 -14.24
N LEU A 527 23.91 1.22 -14.63
CA LEU A 527 22.76 1.66 -15.40
C LEU A 527 22.82 1.15 -16.85
N PRO A 528 21.68 0.78 -17.46
CA PRO A 528 21.51 0.75 -18.91
C PRO A 528 21.85 2.10 -19.56
N SER A 529 22.44 2.09 -20.75
CA SER A 529 22.99 3.26 -21.46
C SER A 529 21.94 4.19 -22.10
N ASP A 530 20.65 3.88 -21.97
CA ASP A 530 19.50 4.50 -22.68
C ASP A 530 18.72 5.54 -21.85
N HIS A 531 19.22 5.96 -20.68
CA HIS A 531 18.55 6.90 -19.77
C HIS A 531 18.70 8.41 -20.11
N GLN A 532 18.84 8.78 -21.39
CA GLN A 532 18.82 10.19 -21.84
C GLN A 532 17.54 10.99 -21.48
N PRO A 533 16.31 10.42 -21.45
CA PRO A 533 15.09 11.20 -21.26
C PRO A 533 15.05 11.97 -19.93
N THR A 534 15.49 11.33 -18.83
CA THR A 534 15.23 11.85 -17.48
C THR A 534 16.01 13.12 -17.12
N LEU A 535 17.21 13.33 -17.70
CA LEU A 535 17.94 14.59 -17.54
C LEU A 535 17.33 15.70 -18.41
N GLY A 536 16.87 15.36 -19.61
CA GLY A 536 16.16 16.30 -20.48
C GLY A 536 14.83 16.74 -19.87
N ASP A 537 14.12 15.83 -19.20
CA ASP A 537 12.89 16.15 -18.48
C ASP A 537 13.12 17.05 -17.28
N LEU A 538 14.14 16.72 -16.47
CA LEU A 538 14.50 17.56 -15.33
C LEU A 538 14.92 18.95 -15.78
N GLU A 539 15.68 19.05 -16.87
CA GLU A 539 16.05 20.31 -17.49
C GLU A 539 14.83 21.10 -17.91
N ARG A 540 13.98 20.48 -18.74
CA ARG A 540 12.74 21.08 -19.23
C ARG A 540 11.88 21.59 -18.09
N PHE A 541 11.77 20.81 -17.01
CA PHE A 541 10.97 21.18 -15.84
C PHE A 541 11.55 22.42 -15.19
N LEU A 542 12.84 22.45 -14.93
CA LEU A 542 13.47 23.58 -14.27
C LEU A 542 13.46 24.85 -15.14
N THR A 543 13.47 24.72 -16.47
CA THR A 543 13.45 25.86 -17.38
C THR A 543 12.05 26.38 -17.72
N GLU A 544 11.06 25.50 -17.82
CA GLU A 544 9.70 25.84 -18.26
C GLU A 544 8.74 26.12 -17.09
N VAL A 545 9.07 25.65 -15.87
CA VAL A 545 8.23 25.80 -14.69
C VAL A 545 8.69 26.97 -13.81
N PRO A 546 7.83 27.96 -13.52
CA PRO A 546 8.10 28.95 -12.49
C PRO A 546 8.17 28.25 -11.11
N THR A 547 9.37 27.98 -10.62
CA THR A 547 9.60 27.35 -9.33
C THR A 547 9.77 28.39 -8.22
N GLY A 548 9.02 28.25 -7.13
CA GLY A 548 9.35 28.92 -5.85
C GLY A 548 10.51 28.22 -5.13
N SER A 549 10.84 28.64 -3.91
CA SER A 549 12.07 28.21 -3.21
C SER A 549 12.03 26.77 -2.67
N LEU A 550 10.85 26.26 -2.32
CA LEU A 550 10.66 24.99 -1.58
C LEU A 550 10.98 23.68 -2.36
N PRO A 551 10.54 23.50 -3.62
CA PRO A 551 10.81 22.29 -4.42
C PRO A 551 12.31 22.07 -4.57
N ILE A 552 13.03 23.17 -4.70
CA ILE A 552 14.43 23.14 -5.08
C ILE A 552 15.35 22.75 -3.92
N ARG A 553 14.86 22.84 -2.67
CA ARG A 553 15.44 22.22 -1.46
C ARG A 553 15.71 20.73 -1.59
N ARG A 554 14.75 19.94 -2.11
CA ARG A 554 14.91 18.48 -2.26
C ARG A 554 15.93 18.12 -3.34
N MET A 555 16.01 18.97 -4.37
CA MET A 555 16.94 18.80 -5.47
C MET A 555 18.37 19.06 -5.00
N ALA A 556 18.61 20.17 -4.29
CA ALA A 556 19.94 20.52 -3.80
C ALA A 556 20.56 19.46 -2.91
N HIS A 557 19.76 18.87 -2.01
CA HIS A 557 20.23 17.76 -1.18
C HIS A 557 20.69 16.56 -2.00
N LYS A 558 20.08 16.27 -3.16
CA LYS A 558 20.52 15.19 -4.06
C LYS A 558 21.66 15.61 -5.00
N THR A 559 21.65 16.85 -5.49
CA THR A 559 22.68 17.44 -6.36
C THR A 559 24.01 17.56 -5.61
N MET A 560 23.99 18.02 -4.36
CA MET A 560 25.19 18.11 -3.49
C MET A 560 25.71 16.73 -3.05
N ARG A 561 24.86 15.68 -3.07
CA ARG A 561 25.25 14.30 -2.78
C ARG A 561 25.75 13.50 -3.98
N PHE A 562 26.01 14.14 -5.12
CA PHE A 562 26.55 13.49 -6.32
C PHE A 562 25.62 12.45 -6.96
N GLU A 563 24.31 12.53 -6.71
CA GLU A 563 23.37 11.48 -7.14
C GLU A 563 22.80 11.67 -8.56
N ILE A 564 23.16 12.75 -9.26
CA ILE A 564 22.73 12.97 -10.65
C ILE A 564 23.56 12.08 -11.57
N LYS A 565 22.93 11.03 -12.10
CA LYS A 565 23.57 10.06 -12.98
C LYS A 565 23.42 10.47 -14.44
N GLY A 566 24.52 10.40 -15.17
CA GLY A 566 24.64 10.71 -16.60
C GLY A 566 26.11 10.72 -17.00
N THR A 567 26.40 10.77 -18.31
CA THR A 567 27.78 11.00 -18.75
C THR A 567 28.27 12.37 -18.28
N ALA A 568 29.59 12.52 -18.12
CA ALA A 568 30.19 13.78 -17.68
C ALA A 568 29.78 14.96 -18.59
N GLU A 569 29.57 14.72 -19.89
CA GLU A 569 29.10 15.72 -20.84
C GLU A 569 27.64 16.10 -20.61
N GLN A 570 26.74 15.11 -20.45
CA GLN A 570 25.31 15.35 -20.22
C GLN A 570 25.07 16.17 -18.96
N VAL A 571 25.75 15.82 -17.87
CA VAL A 571 25.62 16.53 -16.60
C VAL A 571 26.19 17.95 -16.70
N SER A 572 27.27 18.16 -17.47
CA SER A 572 27.81 19.51 -17.70
C SER A 572 26.85 20.37 -18.53
N ARG A 573 26.31 19.81 -19.61
CA ARG A 573 25.33 20.47 -20.48
C ARG A 573 24.05 20.84 -19.72
N PHE A 574 23.60 19.98 -18.81
CA PHE A 574 22.49 20.25 -17.91
C PHE A 574 22.77 21.48 -17.02
N TYR A 575 23.92 21.53 -16.34
CA TYR A 575 24.26 22.67 -15.48
C TYR A 575 24.46 23.97 -16.27
N GLU A 576 25.10 23.95 -17.44
CA GLU A 576 25.25 25.14 -18.27
C GLU A 576 23.89 25.72 -18.69
N ARG A 577 22.92 24.86 -19.02
CA ARG A 577 21.57 25.29 -19.36
C ARG A 577 20.80 25.82 -18.15
N LEU A 578 20.97 25.23 -16.97
CA LEU A 578 20.43 25.78 -15.73
C LEU A 578 21.02 27.16 -15.40
N LYS A 579 22.32 27.35 -15.65
CA LYS A 579 23.01 28.64 -15.47
C LYS A 579 22.49 29.73 -16.41
N GLN A 580 22.08 29.35 -17.62
CA GLN A 580 21.46 30.23 -18.60
C GLN A 580 19.97 30.51 -18.33
N SER A 581 19.36 29.83 -17.36
CA SER A 581 17.96 30.06 -16.99
C SER A 581 17.77 31.44 -16.35
N LYS A 582 16.65 32.09 -16.67
CA LYS A 582 16.26 33.38 -16.07
C LYS A 582 15.94 33.28 -14.58
N ASN A 583 15.70 32.08 -14.04
CA ASN A 583 15.44 31.89 -12.62
C ASN A 583 16.79 31.85 -11.86
N PRO A 584 17.06 32.81 -10.95
CA PRO A 584 18.33 32.88 -10.24
C PRO A 584 18.63 31.65 -9.39
N TRP A 585 17.59 30.94 -8.93
CA TRP A 585 17.77 29.68 -8.20
C TRP A 585 18.34 28.58 -9.10
N ASN A 586 17.95 28.50 -10.37
CA ASN A 586 18.52 27.53 -11.31
C ASN A 586 20.03 27.77 -11.51
N GLY A 587 20.44 29.04 -11.62
CA GLY A 587 21.85 29.42 -11.67
C GLY A 587 22.61 29.02 -10.40
N PHE A 588 22.01 29.23 -9.23
CA PHE A 588 22.56 28.75 -7.95
C PHE A 588 22.75 27.23 -7.93
N TYR A 589 21.77 26.43 -8.37
CA TYR A 589 21.91 24.96 -8.40
C TYR A 589 22.91 24.44 -9.42
N ALA A 590 22.99 25.10 -10.58
CA ALA A 590 24.02 24.82 -11.57
C ALA A 590 25.41 24.96 -10.94
N ARG A 591 25.63 26.08 -10.25
CA ARG A 591 26.87 26.38 -9.52
C ARG A 591 27.15 25.36 -8.41
N CYS A 592 26.16 25.02 -7.56
CA CYS A 592 26.31 23.97 -6.54
C CYS A 592 26.73 22.62 -7.12
N GLY A 593 26.10 22.20 -8.24
CA GLY A 593 26.41 20.94 -8.90
C GLY A 593 27.75 20.93 -9.62
N GLN A 594 28.13 22.04 -10.25
CA GLN A 594 29.45 22.25 -10.85
C GLN A 594 30.55 22.24 -9.78
N LEU A 595 30.35 22.95 -8.68
CA LEU A 595 31.25 22.98 -7.54
C LEU A 595 31.46 21.58 -6.98
N ALA A 596 30.37 20.87 -6.66
CA ALA A 596 30.45 19.49 -6.18
C ALA A 596 31.30 18.63 -7.15
N ARG A 597 30.98 18.65 -8.45
CA ARG A 597 31.73 17.86 -9.44
C ARG A 597 33.21 18.27 -9.54
N ALA A 598 33.53 19.55 -9.44
CA ALA A 598 34.91 20.01 -9.42
C ALA A 598 35.63 19.42 -8.20
N VAL A 599 34.99 19.47 -7.03
CA VAL A 599 35.52 18.90 -5.77
C VAL A 599 35.78 17.40 -5.88
N VAL A 600 34.97 16.61 -6.61
CA VAL A 600 35.15 15.14 -6.73
C VAL A 600 36.00 14.74 -7.93
N GLY A 601 35.96 15.47 -9.04
CA GLY A 601 36.53 15.07 -10.32
C GLY A 601 37.84 15.75 -10.72
N GLN A 602 38.22 16.89 -10.13
CA GLN A 602 39.44 17.58 -10.54
C GLN A 602 40.71 16.90 -9.99
N PRO A 603 41.82 16.94 -10.75
CA PRO A 603 43.14 16.59 -10.25
C PRO A 603 43.50 17.45 -9.03
N GLN A 604 44.24 16.87 -8.09
CA GLN A 604 44.55 17.49 -6.80
C GLN A 604 45.25 18.85 -6.92
N SER A 605 45.97 19.12 -8.02
CA SER A 605 46.69 20.37 -8.28
C SER A 605 45.80 21.59 -8.53
N ASP A 606 44.54 21.37 -8.91
CA ASP A 606 43.62 22.44 -9.36
C ASP A 606 42.57 22.81 -8.30
N ILE A 607 42.62 22.14 -7.15
CA ILE A 607 41.68 22.32 -6.04
C ILE A 607 42.25 23.35 -5.07
N GLY A 608 41.66 24.54 -5.03
CA GLY A 608 42.16 25.64 -4.21
C GLY A 608 41.16 26.78 -4.01
N ARG A 609 41.70 27.99 -3.76
CA ARG A 609 40.94 29.23 -3.49
C ARG A 609 39.72 29.47 -4.39
N PRO A 610 39.74 29.20 -5.71
CA PRO A 610 38.58 29.41 -6.57
C PRO A 610 37.33 28.60 -6.19
N LEU A 611 37.50 27.37 -5.66
CA LEU A 611 36.36 26.54 -5.23
C LEU A 611 35.82 27.00 -3.87
N LYS A 612 36.69 27.57 -3.02
CA LYS A 612 36.29 28.14 -1.72
C LYS A 612 35.54 29.46 -1.91
N ASP A 613 36.06 30.34 -2.76
CA ASP A 613 35.39 31.59 -3.14
C ASP A 613 34.00 31.31 -3.75
N GLU A 614 33.88 30.29 -4.61
CA GLU A 614 32.59 29.85 -5.17
C GLU A 614 31.64 29.30 -4.10
N LEU A 615 32.14 28.55 -3.11
CA LEU A 615 31.34 28.04 -2.00
C LEU A 615 30.82 29.18 -1.11
N ASP A 616 31.66 30.18 -0.82
CA ASP A 616 31.31 31.35 0.00
C ASP A 616 30.28 32.25 -0.70
N ASP A 617 30.41 32.41 -2.02
CA ASP A 617 29.40 33.04 -2.87
C ASP A 617 28.04 32.33 -2.78
N LEU A 618 28.05 30.99 -2.80
CA LEU A 618 26.83 30.19 -2.70
C LEU A 618 26.21 30.27 -1.30
N ARG A 619 27.02 30.29 -0.22
CA ARG A 619 26.53 30.57 1.14
C ARG A 619 25.83 31.93 1.20
N SER A 620 26.50 32.96 0.70
CA SER A 620 25.99 34.34 0.68
C SER A 620 24.67 34.44 -0.10
N PHE A 621 24.55 33.71 -1.21
CA PHE A 621 23.30 33.64 -1.99
C PHE A 621 22.14 33.09 -1.15
N VAL A 622 22.34 31.98 -0.42
CA VAL A 622 21.30 31.38 0.43
C VAL A 622 20.89 32.32 1.55
N GLU A 623 21.85 32.97 2.19
CA GLU A 623 21.61 33.91 3.29
C GLU A 623 20.78 35.12 2.85
N GLN A 624 21.10 35.70 1.68
CA GLN A 624 20.42 36.88 1.15
C GLN A 624 19.02 36.58 0.59
N ARG A 625 18.81 35.40 -0.02
CA ARG A 625 17.58 35.09 -0.78
C ARG A 625 16.57 34.17 -0.10
N ALA A 626 16.84 33.68 1.11
CA ALA A 626 15.85 32.96 1.92
C ALA A 626 15.33 33.83 3.09
N PRO A 627 14.32 34.69 2.88
CA PRO A 627 13.62 35.39 3.97
C PRO A 627 12.40 34.59 4.48
N GLY A 628 12.06 34.71 5.77
CA GLY A 628 10.82 34.18 6.39
C GLY A 628 11.03 33.05 7.41
N GLU A 629 9.94 32.55 8.01
CA GLU A 629 9.96 31.47 9.04
C GLU A 629 10.56 30.13 8.54
N ASP A 630 10.50 29.87 7.22
CA ASP A 630 11.16 28.70 6.62
C ASP A 630 12.67 28.90 6.37
N ALA A 631 13.20 30.12 6.57
CA ALA A 631 14.60 30.46 6.29
C ALA A 631 15.59 29.71 7.17
N GLU A 632 15.31 29.53 8.47
CA GLU A 632 16.22 28.82 9.37
C GLU A 632 16.38 27.35 8.99
N LEU A 633 15.27 26.69 8.64
CA LEU A 633 15.27 25.30 8.24
C LEU A 633 15.96 25.08 6.88
N VAL A 634 15.75 26.02 5.95
CA VAL A 634 16.45 26.06 4.66
C VAL A 634 17.95 26.29 4.88
N ARG A 635 18.34 27.35 5.61
CA ARG A 635 19.73 27.66 5.95
C ARG A 635 20.43 26.48 6.61
N GLY A 636 19.83 25.88 7.63
CA GLY A 636 20.43 24.74 8.33
C GLY A 636 20.71 23.53 7.43
N THR A 637 19.85 23.26 6.44
CA THR A 637 20.07 22.14 5.51
C THR A 637 21.19 22.44 4.51
N TYR A 638 21.24 23.65 3.95
CA TYR A 638 22.24 24.04 2.96
C TYR A 638 23.62 24.25 3.56
N LEU A 639 23.69 24.95 4.70
CA LEU A 639 24.95 25.22 5.38
C LEU A 639 25.64 23.92 5.79
N ALA A 640 24.90 22.93 6.28
CA ALA A 640 25.47 21.63 6.63
C ALA A 640 26.10 20.88 5.44
N GLU A 641 25.51 20.95 4.23
CA GLU A 641 26.10 20.33 3.04
C GLU A 641 27.24 21.20 2.46
N PHE A 642 27.19 22.53 2.61
CA PHE A 642 28.31 23.41 2.26
C PHE A 642 29.52 23.20 3.18
N ASP A 643 29.32 23.07 4.49
CA ASP A 643 30.38 22.71 5.45
C ASP A 643 31.05 21.38 5.05
N ARG A 644 30.25 20.42 4.58
CA ARG A 644 30.76 19.14 4.09
C ARG A 644 31.58 19.28 2.81
N LEU A 645 31.17 20.12 1.87
CA LEU A 645 31.93 20.41 0.64
C LEU A 645 33.23 21.16 0.95
N GLU A 646 33.20 22.10 1.90
CA GLU A 646 34.38 22.82 2.37
C GLU A 646 35.42 21.85 2.93
N GLN A 647 35.01 20.95 3.82
CA GLN A 647 35.89 19.91 4.36
C GLN A 647 36.50 19.02 3.27
N LEU A 648 35.77 18.75 2.18
CA LEU A 648 36.28 17.98 1.05
C LEU A 648 37.28 18.78 0.21
N ILE A 649 37.01 20.07 -0.04
CA ILE A 649 37.94 20.99 -0.73
C ILE A 649 39.24 21.08 0.06
N GLU A 650 39.18 21.32 1.36
CA GLU A 650 40.34 21.49 2.22
C GLU A 650 41.19 20.22 2.32
N ARG A 651 40.54 19.04 2.40
CA ARG A 651 41.24 17.74 2.37
C ARG A 651 41.98 17.50 1.05
N ARG A 652 41.42 17.96 -0.08
CA ARG A 652 42.02 17.74 -1.40
C ARG A 652 43.06 18.79 -1.78
N ALA A 653 42.88 20.05 -1.38
CA ALA A 653 43.82 21.14 -1.60
C ALA A 653 45.17 20.97 -0.87
N GLY A 654 45.32 19.91 -0.06
CA GLY A 654 46.56 19.63 0.66
C GLY A 654 46.87 20.66 1.77
N THR A 655 45.91 21.52 2.12
CA THR A 655 46.05 22.58 3.13
C THR A 655 45.97 22.08 4.58
N HIS A 656 46.11 20.77 4.81
CA HIS A 656 46.53 20.24 6.10
C HIS A 656 47.96 19.67 6.02
N VAL A 657 48.87 20.42 6.65
CA VAL A 657 50.07 20.05 7.41
C VAL A 657 50.71 18.69 7.09
N ALA A 658 51.95 18.74 6.58
CA ALA A 658 52.97 17.69 6.50
C ALA A 658 52.52 16.23 6.75
N ALA A 659 52.41 15.48 5.66
CA ALA A 659 52.40 14.01 5.71
C ALA A 659 53.78 13.50 6.19
N SER A 660 53.85 13.06 7.44
CA SER A 660 54.87 12.12 7.90
C SER A 660 54.67 10.77 7.19
N PRO A 661 55.73 10.05 6.79
CA PRO A 661 55.59 8.84 5.99
C PRO A 661 54.96 7.75 6.86
N HIS A 662 53.72 7.35 6.56
CA HIS A 662 53.11 6.20 7.24
C HIS A 662 53.25 4.88 6.46
N PRO A 663 53.78 3.84 7.15
CA PRO A 663 53.63 2.43 6.84
C PRO A 663 52.15 1.99 6.93
N LYS A 664 51.91 0.69 6.71
CA LYS A 664 50.65 -0.07 6.89
C LYS A 664 49.68 0.56 7.93
N PRO A 665 48.35 0.49 7.69
CA PRO A 665 47.35 1.24 8.46
C PRO A 665 47.34 0.84 9.95
N GLY A 666 48.08 1.59 10.74
CA GLY A 666 47.86 1.76 12.17
C GLY A 666 46.89 2.92 12.42
N PRO A 667 46.29 3.01 13.62
CA PRO A 667 45.31 4.04 13.95
C PRO A 667 45.94 5.44 13.82
N SER A 668 45.28 6.32 13.04
CA SER A 668 45.64 7.74 12.88
C SER A 668 45.66 8.44 14.24
N PRO A 669 46.59 9.38 14.51
CA PRO A 669 46.49 10.26 15.65
C PRO A 669 45.29 11.19 15.41
N PHE A 670 44.41 11.26 16.39
CA PHE A 670 43.15 11.97 16.34
C PHE A 670 43.40 13.48 16.41
N VAL A 671 42.61 14.26 15.67
CA VAL A 671 42.29 15.61 16.10
C VAL A 671 41.59 15.42 17.45
N GLU A 672 42.24 15.83 18.54
CA GLU A 672 41.62 15.94 19.86
C GLU A 672 40.50 16.97 19.76
N LEU A 673 39.32 16.51 19.31
CA LEU A 673 38.10 17.16 19.72
C LEU A 673 38.11 17.05 21.25
N PRO A 674 37.91 18.14 22.01
CA PRO A 674 37.63 18.05 23.43
C PRO A 674 36.20 17.48 23.58
N SER A 675 35.98 16.25 23.11
CA SER A 675 34.77 15.51 23.38
C SER A 675 34.84 15.15 24.85
N ARG A 676 33.88 15.64 25.64
CA ARG A 676 33.65 15.21 27.02
C ARG A 676 33.38 13.70 27.13
N ILE A 677 33.39 12.95 26.04
CA ILE A 677 33.03 11.53 25.97
C ILE A 677 34.23 10.74 25.44
N GLU A 678 34.66 9.77 26.21
CA GLU A 678 35.71 8.82 25.83
C GLU A 678 35.13 7.40 25.73
N PHE A 679 35.57 6.65 24.72
CA PHE A 679 35.15 5.26 24.49
C PHE A 679 36.34 4.30 24.69
N GLU A 680 36.48 3.76 25.90
CA GLU A 680 37.53 2.79 26.23
C GLU A 680 37.08 1.38 25.85
N LYS A 681 37.82 0.68 25.00
CA LYS A 681 37.50 -0.70 24.61
C LYS A 681 37.80 -1.67 25.77
N ILE A 682 36.79 -2.41 26.23
CA ILE A 682 36.90 -3.30 27.40
C ILE A 682 37.26 -4.74 27.00
N GLU A 683 36.53 -5.32 26.04
CA GLU A 683 36.66 -6.74 25.70
C GLU A 683 37.27 -6.97 24.31
N LYS A 684 38.03 -8.06 24.16
CA LYS A 684 38.56 -8.49 22.85
C LYS A 684 37.54 -9.28 22.01
N ARG A 685 36.53 -9.90 22.63
CA ARG A 685 35.48 -10.68 21.95
C ARG A 685 34.31 -9.78 21.55
N GLY A 686 33.59 -10.17 20.50
CA GLY A 686 32.41 -9.44 20.04
C GLY A 686 31.22 -9.62 20.98
N CYS A 687 30.62 -8.51 21.42
CA CYS A 687 29.38 -8.48 22.18
C CYS A 687 28.18 -8.65 21.24
N HIS A 688 27.36 -9.69 21.48
CA HIS A 688 26.17 -9.97 20.67
C HIS A 688 24.86 -9.59 21.36
N TRP A 689 24.94 -9.10 22.60
CA TRP A 689 23.78 -8.67 23.39
C TRP A 689 23.00 -7.57 22.66
N GLU A 690 21.68 -7.63 22.76
CA GLU A 690 20.80 -6.55 22.33
C GLU A 690 20.67 -5.50 23.43
N SER A 691 20.69 -5.91 24.70
CA SER A 691 20.61 -5.01 25.85
C SER A 691 21.48 -5.51 27.01
N ILE A 692 21.98 -4.57 27.81
CA ILE A 692 22.69 -4.79 29.07
C ILE A 692 22.06 -3.84 30.10
N GLN A 693 21.60 -4.40 31.21
CA GLN A 693 20.96 -3.68 32.30
C GLN A 693 21.63 -4.04 33.63
N ARG A 694 22.10 -3.02 34.36
CA ARG A 694 22.55 -3.15 35.75
C ARG A 694 21.37 -3.52 36.65
N CYS A 695 21.46 -4.67 37.32
CA CYS A 695 20.46 -5.18 38.25
C CYS A 695 20.78 -4.80 39.71
N THR A 696 22.06 -4.93 40.07
CA THR A 696 22.63 -4.56 41.38
C THR A 696 24.01 -3.92 41.16
N ASP A 697 24.78 -3.71 42.22
CA ASP A 697 26.15 -3.21 42.11
C ASP A 697 27.13 -4.24 41.54
N GLU A 698 26.74 -5.51 41.51
CA GLU A 698 27.61 -6.64 41.12
C GLU A 698 26.99 -7.49 40.00
N LEU A 699 25.75 -7.21 39.59
CA LEU A 699 25.00 -8.07 38.68
C LEU A 699 24.48 -7.32 37.48
N ASP A 700 24.81 -7.83 36.29
CA ASP A 700 24.24 -7.40 35.02
C ASP A 700 23.26 -8.43 34.46
N LEU A 701 22.16 -7.95 33.86
CA LEU A 701 21.26 -8.73 33.01
C LEU A 701 21.55 -8.39 31.55
N CYS A 702 21.91 -9.41 30.78
CA CYS A 702 22.22 -9.30 29.36
C CYS A 702 21.22 -10.14 28.55
N TRP A 703 20.71 -9.62 27.44
CA TRP A 703 19.89 -10.44 26.54
C TRP A 703 19.99 -10.02 25.08
N TRP A 704 19.70 -10.96 24.20
CA TRP A 704 19.47 -10.77 22.77
C TRP A 704 18.35 -11.70 22.30
N LYS A 705 18.03 -11.65 21.01
CA LYS A 705 16.93 -12.39 20.40
C LYS A 705 16.84 -13.87 20.82
N TYR A 706 17.94 -14.55 21.11
CA TYR A 706 17.96 -15.99 21.38
C TYR A 706 18.47 -16.41 22.76
N GLU A 707 18.90 -15.46 23.59
CA GLU A 707 19.50 -15.79 24.89
C GLU A 707 19.32 -14.68 25.91
N VAL A 708 19.12 -15.08 27.16
CA VAL A 708 19.17 -14.23 28.35
C VAL A 708 20.22 -14.81 29.30
N ALA A 709 21.08 -13.96 29.83
CA ALA A 709 22.13 -14.35 30.78
C ALA A 709 22.29 -13.31 31.89
N LEU A 710 22.78 -13.77 33.04
CA LEU A 710 23.32 -12.92 34.10
C LEU A 710 24.84 -12.82 33.94
N ALA A 711 25.41 -11.67 34.25
CA ALA A 711 26.86 -11.49 34.36
C ALA A 711 27.22 -11.06 35.80
N PRO A 712 27.53 -12.03 36.69
CA PRO A 712 27.88 -11.74 38.08
C PRO A 712 29.33 -11.25 38.23
N GLU A 713 30.19 -11.52 37.25
CA GLU A 713 31.58 -11.06 37.21
C GLU A 713 31.91 -10.54 35.80
N PRO A 714 32.87 -9.60 35.65
CA PRO A 714 33.29 -9.11 34.35
C PRO A 714 33.73 -10.25 33.42
N GLY A 715 33.10 -10.34 32.24
CA GLY A 715 33.41 -11.36 31.22
C GLY A 715 32.90 -12.77 31.51
N GLN A 716 32.21 -13.01 32.63
CA GLN A 716 31.53 -14.27 32.92
C GLN A 716 30.03 -14.11 32.78
N THR A 717 29.38 -15.04 32.06
CA THR A 717 27.93 -15.04 31.87
C THR A 717 27.33 -16.39 32.23
N VAL A 718 26.26 -16.38 33.00
CA VAL A 718 25.43 -17.54 33.34
C VAL A 718 24.14 -17.45 32.53
N THR A 719 24.01 -18.32 31.52
CA THR A 719 22.80 -18.38 30.68
C THR A 719 21.59 -18.80 31.51
N LEU A 720 20.55 -17.95 31.53
CA LEU A 720 19.25 -18.24 32.14
C LEU A 720 18.33 -18.97 31.16
N HIS A 721 18.25 -18.43 29.94
CA HIS A 721 17.31 -18.89 28.92
C HIS A 721 17.98 -18.89 27.56
N ARG A 722 17.76 -19.96 26.78
CA ARG A 722 18.13 -20.05 25.37
C ARG A 722 16.93 -20.53 24.56
N ALA A 723 16.51 -19.70 23.60
CA ALA A 723 15.40 -20.03 22.71
C ALA A 723 15.76 -21.27 21.88
N GLN A 724 14.88 -22.27 21.87
CA GLN A 724 15.13 -23.52 21.14
C GLN A 724 14.73 -23.43 19.67
N THR A 725 13.83 -22.48 19.36
CA THR A 725 13.29 -22.27 18.02
C THR A 725 13.35 -20.78 17.64
N PRO A 726 13.39 -20.44 16.35
CA PRO A 726 13.32 -19.05 15.90
C PRO A 726 12.07 -18.29 16.36
N GLU A 727 10.96 -19.00 16.58
CA GLU A 727 9.68 -18.48 17.04
C GLU A 727 9.71 -18.08 18.51
N GLU A 728 10.53 -18.73 19.33
CA GLU A 728 10.69 -18.47 20.78
C GLU A 728 11.60 -17.30 21.12
N HIS A 729 11.86 -16.40 20.18
CA HIS A 729 12.77 -15.29 20.44
C HIS A 729 12.36 -14.46 21.67
N VAL A 730 13.37 -14.01 22.41
CA VAL A 730 13.24 -13.15 23.59
C VAL A 730 12.75 -11.78 23.14
N ALA A 731 11.57 -11.38 23.61
CA ALA A 731 11.00 -10.06 23.38
C ALA A 731 11.65 -9.02 24.30
N SER A 732 11.74 -9.35 25.58
CA SER A 732 12.37 -8.53 26.62
C SER A 732 12.76 -9.39 27.82
N ALA A 733 13.70 -8.87 28.62
CA ALA A 733 14.03 -9.42 29.92
C ALA A 733 14.05 -8.27 30.95
N HIS A 734 13.57 -8.53 32.16
CA HIS A 734 13.46 -7.52 33.21
C HIS A 734 13.88 -8.09 34.57
N TRP A 735 14.64 -7.30 35.34
CA TRP A 735 14.95 -7.56 36.74
C TRP A 735 13.94 -6.86 37.64
N ASP A 736 13.36 -7.57 38.61
CA ASP A 736 12.37 -7.01 39.54
C ASP A 736 12.91 -6.73 40.96
N GLY A 737 14.21 -6.95 41.17
CA GLY A 737 14.87 -6.90 42.48
C GLY A 737 15.15 -8.27 43.11
N ARG A 738 14.53 -9.35 42.62
CA ARG A 738 14.71 -10.73 43.12
C ARG A 738 14.80 -11.77 42.00
N PHE A 739 14.00 -11.61 40.94
CA PHE A 739 13.87 -12.53 39.83
C PHE A 739 14.11 -11.84 38.49
N VAL A 740 14.51 -12.63 37.49
CA VAL A 740 14.56 -12.23 36.09
C VAL A 740 13.33 -12.75 35.37
N TRP A 741 12.53 -11.84 34.83
CA TRP A 741 11.36 -12.13 34.00
C TRP A 741 11.76 -12.11 32.53
N VAL A 742 11.60 -13.22 31.83
CA VAL A 742 11.94 -13.41 30.42
C VAL A 742 10.65 -13.56 29.62
N VAL A 743 10.34 -12.56 28.80
CA VAL A 743 9.19 -12.57 27.90
C VAL A 743 9.62 -13.16 26.56
N THR A 744 8.99 -14.26 26.15
CA THR A 744 9.22 -14.90 24.84
C THR A 744 8.04 -14.65 23.92
N MET A 745 8.30 -14.64 22.61
CA MET A 745 7.28 -14.25 21.62
C MET A 745 6.26 -15.34 21.31
N ALA A 746 6.60 -16.60 21.58
CA ALA A 746 5.74 -17.75 21.32
C ALA A 746 5.26 -18.47 22.59
N SER A 747 6.09 -18.51 23.64
CA SER A 747 5.88 -19.43 24.79
C SER A 747 5.33 -18.76 26.06
N GLY A 748 5.47 -17.45 26.25
CA GLY A 748 4.92 -16.73 27.40
C GLY A 748 6.00 -16.05 28.24
N VAL A 749 5.90 -16.14 29.57
CA VAL A 749 6.87 -15.53 30.49
C VAL A 749 7.53 -16.59 31.37
N ARG A 750 8.85 -16.63 31.37
CA ARG A 750 9.64 -17.50 32.24
C ARG A 750 10.29 -16.66 33.34
N VAL A 751 10.27 -17.15 34.57
CA VAL A 751 10.86 -16.45 35.71
C VAL A 751 12.02 -17.27 36.26
N TYR A 752 13.17 -16.63 36.43
CA TYR A 752 14.40 -17.24 36.91
C TYR A 752 14.85 -16.56 38.20
N ASP A 753 15.38 -17.35 39.14
CA ASP A 753 16.14 -16.80 40.26
C ASP A 753 17.60 -16.51 39.85
N THR A 754 18.37 -15.88 40.74
CA THR A 754 19.78 -15.53 40.48
C THR A 754 20.71 -16.73 40.38
N SER A 755 20.25 -17.93 40.76
CA SER A 755 20.99 -19.20 40.58
C SER A 755 20.74 -19.84 39.21
N ALA A 756 20.10 -19.11 38.28
CA ALA A 756 19.70 -19.57 36.96
C ALA A 756 18.66 -20.70 36.95
N ARG A 757 18.00 -20.95 38.08
CA ARG A 757 16.92 -21.92 38.16
C ARG A 757 15.61 -21.24 37.73
N GLN A 758 14.92 -21.87 36.78
CA GLN A 758 13.56 -21.46 36.40
C GLN A 758 12.60 -21.81 37.54
N VAL A 759 11.98 -20.80 38.14
CA VAL A 759 11.05 -20.98 39.27
C VAL A 759 9.59 -21.06 38.81
N ILE A 760 9.21 -20.28 37.79
CA ILE A 760 7.84 -20.20 37.28
C ILE A 760 7.84 -20.13 35.75
N TYR A 761 6.79 -20.69 35.17
CA TYR A 761 6.44 -20.53 33.77
C TYR A 761 4.99 -20.07 33.63
N PHE A 762 4.80 -18.80 33.25
CA PHE A 762 3.52 -18.29 32.79
C PHE A 762 3.36 -18.70 31.32
N GLN A 763 2.76 -19.86 31.10
CA GLN A 763 2.69 -20.47 29.78
C GLN A 763 1.52 -19.90 29.00
N ARG A 764 1.71 -19.77 27.69
CA ARG A 764 0.58 -19.52 26.80
C ARG A 764 -0.36 -20.73 26.78
N PRO A 765 -1.69 -20.53 26.82
CA PRO A 765 -2.64 -21.61 26.61
C PRO A 765 -2.37 -22.30 25.27
N GLN A 766 -2.26 -23.64 25.29
CA GLN A 766 -2.23 -24.42 24.06
C GLN A 766 -3.59 -24.25 23.38
N THR A 767 -3.60 -23.50 22.28
CA THR A 767 -4.81 -23.26 21.51
C THR A 767 -4.90 -24.38 20.47
N THR A 768 -5.88 -25.26 20.63
CA THR A 768 -6.23 -26.26 19.63
C THR A 768 -6.88 -25.55 18.44
N GLY A 769 -6.09 -25.24 17.41
CA GLY A 769 -6.51 -24.99 16.02
C GLY A 769 -7.48 -23.82 15.73
N ASP A 770 -8.70 -23.85 16.27
CA ASP A 770 -9.85 -23.09 15.76
C ASP A 770 -10.57 -22.22 16.82
N GLU A 771 -10.29 -22.38 18.12
CA GLU A 771 -11.16 -21.78 19.16
C GLU A 771 -10.90 -20.30 19.50
N THR A 772 -9.88 -19.65 18.93
CA THR A 772 -9.47 -18.30 19.37
C THR A 772 -10.37 -17.15 18.88
N GLU A 773 -11.27 -17.37 17.91
CA GLU A 773 -11.94 -16.24 17.25
C GLU A 773 -13.10 -15.62 18.06
N ASN A 774 -13.78 -16.37 18.95
CA ASN A 774 -15.02 -15.88 19.58
C ASN A 774 -15.13 -15.99 21.11
N ARG A 775 -14.15 -16.55 21.84
CA ARG A 775 -14.21 -16.57 23.31
C ARG A 775 -13.89 -15.18 23.88
N GLN A 776 -14.93 -14.42 24.24
CA GLN A 776 -14.80 -13.33 25.20
C GLN A 776 -14.47 -13.94 26.58
N PRO A 777 -13.55 -13.35 27.37
CA PRO A 777 -13.54 -13.59 28.80
C PRO A 777 -14.91 -13.12 29.34
N ASP A 778 -15.74 -14.07 29.78
CA ASP A 778 -17.13 -13.84 30.18
C ASP A 778 -17.20 -12.85 31.35
N ARG A 779 -17.95 -11.75 31.18
CA ARG A 779 -18.17 -10.73 32.22
C ARG A 779 -19.44 -10.99 33.05
N SER A 780 -20.24 -12.01 32.73
CA SER A 780 -21.53 -12.21 33.38
C SER A 780 -21.48 -12.81 34.79
N SER A 781 -20.30 -13.24 35.28
CA SER A 781 -20.10 -13.56 36.70
C SER A 781 -19.65 -12.32 37.47
N GLN A 782 -20.61 -11.46 37.81
CA GLN A 782 -20.43 -10.33 38.72
C GLN A 782 -20.39 -10.74 40.21
N ASP A 783 -20.12 -12.00 40.51
CA ASP A 783 -19.61 -12.41 41.83
C ASP A 783 -18.09 -12.21 41.84
N GLN A 784 -17.64 -11.17 42.54
CA GLN A 784 -16.22 -10.80 42.74
C GLN A 784 -15.39 -11.85 43.51
N THR A 785 -15.79 -13.12 43.55
CA THR A 785 -15.13 -14.20 44.29
C THR A 785 -14.80 -15.44 43.46
N ALA A 786 -15.11 -15.48 42.15
CA ALA A 786 -14.90 -16.70 41.35
C ALA A 786 -14.37 -16.45 39.92
N VAL A 787 -13.39 -15.57 39.72
CA VAL A 787 -12.39 -15.82 38.67
C VAL A 787 -11.45 -16.86 39.25
N GLY A 788 -11.63 -18.12 38.84
CA GLY A 788 -10.90 -19.25 39.40
C GLY A 788 -9.41 -18.96 39.44
N HIS A 789 -8.83 -19.00 40.64
CA HIS A 789 -7.38 -19.03 40.80
C HIS A 789 -6.86 -20.14 39.90
N ALA A 790 -6.13 -19.77 38.84
CA ALA A 790 -5.42 -20.74 38.02
C ALA A 790 -4.41 -21.43 38.94
N GLY A 791 -4.79 -22.57 39.49
CA GLY A 791 -3.95 -23.33 40.43
C GLY A 791 -2.65 -23.68 39.73
N SER A 792 -1.51 -23.32 40.32
CA SER A 792 -0.23 -23.67 39.73
C SER A 792 -0.04 -25.18 39.79
N VAL A 793 0.18 -25.82 38.64
CA VAL A 793 0.61 -27.23 38.60
C VAL A 793 2.13 -27.24 38.57
N ARG A 794 2.78 -27.91 39.52
CA ARG A 794 4.23 -28.15 39.44
C ARG A 794 4.48 -29.32 38.50
N ASP A 795 5.37 -29.14 37.54
CA ASP A 795 5.84 -30.26 36.73
C ASP A 795 6.90 -31.09 37.48
N ASN A 796 7.33 -32.20 36.88
CA ASN A 796 8.33 -33.10 37.48
C ASN A 796 9.69 -32.42 37.74
N ALA A 797 9.94 -31.24 37.15
CA ALA A 797 11.13 -30.44 37.40
C ALA A 797 10.94 -29.42 38.55
N GLY A 798 9.77 -29.41 39.19
CA GLY A 798 9.42 -28.48 40.27
C GLY A 798 9.04 -27.08 39.79
N ILE A 799 8.84 -26.88 38.48
CA ILE A 799 8.49 -25.57 37.91
C ILE A 799 6.98 -25.36 38.04
N ALA A 800 6.57 -24.28 38.69
CA ALA A 800 5.17 -23.89 38.75
C ALA A 800 4.70 -23.35 37.39
N ARG A 801 3.66 -23.96 36.81
CA ARG A 801 3.04 -23.51 35.56
C ARG A 801 1.73 -22.78 35.85
N VAL A 802 1.57 -21.61 35.24
CA VAL A 802 0.36 -20.78 35.34
C VAL A 802 -0.04 -20.40 33.91
N ASP A 803 -1.30 -20.63 33.54
CA ASP A 803 -1.76 -20.25 32.21
C ASP A 803 -1.97 -18.74 32.11
N LEU A 804 -1.38 -18.13 31.08
CA LEU A 804 -1.65 -16.74 30.72
C LEU A 804 -3.05 -16.63 30.09
N PRO A 805 -3.71 -15.48 30.19
CA PRO A 805 -4.86 -15.20 29.34
C PRO A 805 -4.48 -15.30 27.85
N PRO A 806 -5.43 -15.57 26.95
CA PRO A 806 -5.14 -15.68 25.52
C PRO A 806 -4.43 -14.44 24.98
N TYR A 807 -3.39 -14.64 24.18
CA TYR A 807 -2.73 -13.57 23.43
C TYR A 807 -2.29 -14.08 22.06
N GLU A 808 -2.17 -13.16 21.10
CA GLU A 808 -1.85 -13.45 19.71
C GLU A 808 -0.48 -14.11 19.58
N ARG A 809 -0.39 -15.11 18.70
CA ARG A 809 0.91 -15.49 18.13
C ARG A 809 1.23 -14.40 17.13
N ILE A 810 2.48 -13.95 17.10
CA ILE A 810 2.93 -13.28 15.89
C ILE A 810 2.88 -14.34 14.77
N GLY A 811 1.79 -14.37 14.02
CA GLY A 811 1.73 -15.03 12.73
C GLY A 811 2.70 -14.33 11.78
N LYS A 812 3.10 -15.01 10.70
CA LYS A 812 4.02 -14.48 9.67
C LYS A 812 3.60 -13.13 9.05
N LEU A 813 2.38 -12.64 9.33
CA LEU A 813 1.66 -11.63 8.55
C LEU A 813 1.61 -10.20 9.13
N GLN A 814 2.07 -9.93 10.36
CA GLN A 814 2.05 -8.56 10.87
C GLN A 814 3.41 -8.11 11.42
N LYS A 815 4.09 -7.23 10.67
CA LYS A 815 5.19 -6.38 11.17
C LYS A 815 4.68 -5.34 12.17
N THR A 816 3.80 -5.72 13.10
CA THR A 816 3.57 -4.86 14.26
C THR A 816 4.85 -4.91 15.08
N THR A 817 5.50 -3.76 15.23
CA THR A 817 6.77 -3.62 15.96
C THR A 817 6.58 -3.70 17.47
N SER A 818 5.34 -3.87 17.96
CA SER A 818 5.05 -4.13 19.37
C SER A 818 4.99 -5.63 19.60
N PRO A 819 5.69 -6.18 20.60
CA PRO A 819 5.49 -7.55 21.03
C PRO A 819 4.04 -7.74 21.52
N PRO A 820 3.46 -8.95 21.35
CA PRO A 820 2.08 -9.26 21.73
C PRO A 820 1.90 -9.33 23.25
N LEU A 821 3.00 -9.47 23.99
CA LEU A 821 3.06 -9.49 25.44
C LEU A 821 4.12 -8.48 25.89
N ARG A 822 3.78 -7.64 26.86
CA ARG A 822 4.71 -6.74 27.54
C ARG A 822 4.62 -6.94 29.05
N LEU A 823 5.71 -6.59 29.73
CA LEU A 823 5.83 -6.74 31.17
C LEU A 823 6.48 -5.50 31.78
N HIS A 824 5.99 -5.08 32.95
CA HIS A 824 6.60 -4.05 33.79
C HIS A 824 6.73 -4.57 35.22
N PRO A 825 7.94 -4.74 35.77
CA PRO A 825 8.13 -5.11 37.17
C PRO A 825 7.60 -4.01 38.10
N VAL A 826 6.80 -4.38 39.10
CA VAL A 826 6.27 -3.42 40.10
C VAL A 826 6.84 -3.62 41.49
N GLY A 827 7.56 -4.73 41.70
CA GLY A 827 8.38 -5.01 42.87
C GLY A 827 8.89 -6.45 42.85
N ALA A 828 9.69 -6.83 43.85
CA ALA A 828 10.23 -8.18 43.93
C ALA A 828 9.12 -9.25 43.90
N GLY A 829 9.20 -10.17 42.94
CA GLY A 829 8.21 -11.21 42.69
C GLY A 829 6.89 -10.71 42.11
N ARG A 830 6.78 -9.46 41.65
CA ARG A 830 5.52 -8.88 41.15
C ARG A 830 5.72 -8.09 39.86
N ALA A 831 4.86 -8.33 38.89
CA ALA A 831 4.87 -7.62 37.62
C ALA A 831 3.45 -7.35 37.10
N ILE A 832 3.29 -6.26 36.35
CA ILE A 832 2.11 -6.04 35.51
C ILE A 832 2.41 -6.56 34.12
N MET A 833 1.55 -7.44 33.62
CA MET A 833 1.60 -7.98 32.27
C MET A 833 0.50 -7.36 31.43
N MET A 834 0.81 -7.10 30.17
CA MET A 834 -0.16 -6.63 29.18
C MET A 834 -0.09 -7.53 27.95
N GLY A 835 -1.17 -8.23 27.64
CA GLY A 835 -1.27 -9.08 26.45
C GLY A 835 -2.29 -8.57 25.45
N ARG A 836 -2.04 -8.87 24.17
CA ARG A 836 -2.89 -8.51 23.03
C ARG A 836 -3.50 -9.74 22.39
N TYR A 837 -4.79 -9.72 22.05
CA TYR A 837 -5.49 -10.87 21.46
C TYR A 837 -6.56 -10.49 20.43
N GLY A 838 -6.80 -11.40 19.49
CA GLY A 838 -7.85 -11.30 18.46
C GLY A 838 -7.61 -10.23 17.39
N LYS A 839 -8.27 -10.38 16.23
CA LYS A 839 -8.12 -9.53 15.03
C LYS A 839 -8.30 -8.03 15.28
N LEU A 840 -9.02 -7.67 16.33
CA LEU A 840 -9.26 -6.28 16.73
C LEU A 840 -8.17 -5.71 17.65
N ASN A 841 -7.10 -6.45 17.97
CA ASN A 841 -6.06 -6.03 18.92
C ASN A 841 -6.61 -5.71 20.33
N ARG A 842 -7.50 -6.56 20.86
CA ARG A 842 -8.01 -6.42 22.24
C ARG A 842 -6.86 -6.55 23.22
N LEU A 843 -6.93 -5.87 24.35
CA LEU A 843 -5.88 -5.89 25.37
C LEU A 843 -6.42 -6.42 26.69
N TRP A 844 -5.55 -7.05 27.47
CA TRP A 844 -5.78 -7.33 28.88
C TRP A 844 -4.57 -6.90 29.70
N PHE A 845 -4.82 -6.52 30.95
CA PHE A 845 -3.80 -6.23 31.95
C PHE A 845 -3.97 -7.19 33.12
N ALA A 846 -2.86 -7.77 33.56
CA ALA A 846 -2.85 -8.71 34.65
C ALA A 846 -1.74 -8.41 35.64
N HIS A 847 -2.01 -8.63 36.92
CA HIS A 847 -1.02 -8.62 37.98
C HIS A 847 -0.51 -10.06 38.17
N ALA A 848 0.78 -10.26 37.92
CA ALA A 848 1.45 -11.54 38.07
C ALA A 848 2.30 -11.53 39.34
N GLN A 849 2.15 -12.57 40.16
CA GLN A 849 2.87 -12.72 41.42
C GLN A 849 3.56 -14.07 41.52
N VAL A 850 4.84 -14.03 41.88
CA VAL A 850 5.66 -15.16 42.26
C VAL A 850 5.39 -15.44 43.74
N GLY A 851 4.77 -16.57 44.05
CA GLY A 851 4.51 -16.96 45.43
C GLY A 851 5.80 -17.21 46.22
N ASP A 852 5.78 -16.93 47.53
CA ASP A 852 6.91 -17.26 48.39
C ASP A 852 6.92 -18.76 48.67
N SER A 853 7.97 -19.45 48.19
CA SER A 853 8.14 -20.89 48.39
C SER A 853 8.22 -21.28 49.86
N SER A 854 8.63 -20.37 50.76
CA SER A 854 8.68 -20.61 52.20
C SER A 854 7.30 -20.60 52.85
N GLU A 855 6.34 -19.87 52.27
CA GLU A 855 4.95 -19.76 52.78
C GLU A 855 3.99 -20.73 52.06
N GLY A 856 4.50 -21.53 51.11
CA GLY A 856 3.67 -22.43 50.31
C GLY A 856 2.69 -21.72 49.35
N LYS A 857 2.83 -20.41 49.15
CA LYS A 857 1.98 -19.64 48.24
C LYS A 857 2.32 -20.02 46.79
N ALA A 858 1.30 -20.36 46.02
CA ALA A 858 1.42 -20.60 44.59
C ALA A 858 1.69 -19.29 43.83
N ALA A 859 2.31 -19.41 42.65
CA ALA A 859 2.32 -18.31 41.68
C ALA A 859 0.90 -18.03 41.19
N SER A 860 0.56 -16.77 40.95
CA SER A 860 -0.77 -16.36 40.49
C SER A 860 -0.69 -15.32 39.38
N ILE A 861 -1.77 -15.25 38.59
CA ILE A 861 -2.03 -14.19 37.63
C ILE A 861 -3.48 -13.74 37.79
N ASP A 862 -3.70 -12.44 37.92
CA ASP A 862 -5.02 -11.84 38.13
C ASP A 862 -5.29 -10.76 37.07
N VAL A 863 -6.30 -10.98 36.22
CA VAL A 863 -6.67 -10.04 35.15
C VAL A 863 -7.61 -8.98 35.73
N PHE A 864 -7.09 -7.77 35.92
CA PHE A 864 -7.84 -6.68 36.55
C PHE A 864 -8.45 -5.69 35.54
N HIS A 865 -7.98 -5.67 34.28
CA HIS A 865 -8.53 -4.75 33.25
C HIS A 865 -8.51 -5.35 31.84
N THR A 866 -9.52 -5.04 31.04
CA THR A 866 -9.62 -5.47 29.64
C THR A 866 -10.09 -4.33 28.73
N CYS A 867 -9.42 -4.18 27.58
CA CYS A 867 -9.81 -3.24 26.53
C CYS A 867 -10.52 -4.01 25.40
N THR A 868 -11.85 -4.02 25.42
CA THR A 868 -12.69 -4.80 24.50
C THR A 868 -13.69 -3.97 23.69
N LYS A 869 -13.92 -2.71 24.05
CA LYS A 869 -14.87 -1.84 23.36
C LYS A 869 -14.26 -1.30 22.07
N VAL A 870 -14.97 -1.54 20.97
CA VAL A 870 -14.65 -0.95 19.66
C VAL A 870 -15.13 0.50 19.68
N ARG A 871 -14.31 1.41 19.15
CA ARG A 871 -14.69 2.81 18.99
C ARG A 871 -15.82 2.92 17.96
N SER A 872 -16.95 3.50 18.33
CA SER A 872 -18.04 3.78 17.39
C SER A 872 -17.75 4.99 16.51
N ASP A 873 -17.10 6.03 17.07
CA ASP A 873 -16.77 7.28 16.40
C ASP A 873 -15.26 7.60 16.51
N PRO A 874 -14.50 7.65 15.39
CA PRO A 874 -13.09 8.03 15.35
C PRO A 874 -12.73 9.34 16.05
N ASP A 875 -13.68 10.27 16.17
CA ASP A 875 -13.49 11.63 16.69
C ASP A 875 -13.97 11.82 18.15
N ALA A 876 -14.68 10.83 18.72
CA ALA A 876 -15.12 10.88 20.12
C ALA A 876 -13.94 11.08 21.09
N PRO A 877 -14.11 11.68 22.28
CA PRO A 877 -13.05 11.78 23.28
C PRO A 877 -12.48 10.40 23.65
N ASP A 878 -11.22 10.36 24.10
CA ASP A 878 -10.50 9.12 24.42
C ASP A 878 -10.77 8.66 25.86
N ASP A 879 -11.92 8.98 26.43
CA ASP A 879 -12.24 8.89 27.86
C ASP A 879 -12.56 7.48 28.37
N ASP A 880 -12.82 6.52 27.48
CA ASP A 880 -13.11 5.13 27.87
C ASP A 880 -11.81 4.28 28.03
N PRO A 881 -11.47 3.82 29.25
CA PRO A 881 -10.31 2.96 29.48
C PRO A 881 -10.47 1.53 28.90
N GLU A 882 -11.70 1.08 28.63
CA GLU A 882 -12.00 -0.22 28.05
C GLU A 882 -11.97 -0.21 26.52
N GLN A 883 -11.75 0.95 25.90
CA GLN A 883 -11.68 1.07 24.47
C GLN A 883 -10.36 0.48 23.94
N ILE A 884 -10.45 -0.29 22.87
CA ILE A 884 -9.33 -0.92 22.16
C ILE A 884 -8.34 0.12 21.62
N PHE A 885 -7.05 -0.18 21.70
CA PHE A 885 -5.96 0.61 21.12
C PHE A 885 -4.72 -0.26 20.87
N LEU A 886 -3.77 0.25 20.06
CA LEU A 886 -2.45 -0.37 19.95
C LEU A 886 -1.51 0.21 21.03
N ALA A 887 -1.10 -0.61 22.00
CA ALA A 887 -0.17 -0.22 23.04
C ALA A 887 1.26 -0.05 22.49
N CYS A 888 1.84 1.13 22.62
CA CYS A 888 3.14 1.45 22.01
C CYS A 888 4.32 1.48 23.01
N TRP A 889 4.07 1.81 24.28
CA TRP A 889 5.06 1.82 25.38
C TRP A 889 4.37 1.72 26.74
N MET A 890 5.14 1.43 27.78
CA MET A 890 4.73 1.46 29.18
C MET A 890 5.82 2.17 29.99
N ALA A 891 5.45 3.02 30.94
CA ALA A 891 6.37 3.73 31.82
C ALA A 891 5.72 3.95 33.19
N GLU A 892 6.49 3.85 34.26
CA GLU A 892 5.99 4.06 35.62
C GLU A 892 6.16 5.50 36.07
N LEU A 893 5.06 6.21 36.26
CA LEU A 893 5.02 7.53 36.84
C LEU A 893 4.85 7.43 38.36
N GLN A 894 5.74 8.06 39.12
CA GLN A 894 5.53 8.30 40.54
C GLN A 894 5.08 9.75 40.74
N GLU A 895 3.90 9.96 41.29
CA GLU A 895 3.38 11.30 41.63
C GLU A 895 4.25 11.92 42.75
N PRO A 896 4.79 13.14 42.59
CA PRO A 896 5.73 13.71 43.56
C PRO A 896 5.12 13.94 44.95
N GLU A 897 3.87 14.40 44.99
CA GLU A 897 3.21 14.81 46.25
C GLU A 897 2.66 13.62 47.03
N SER A 898 2.01 12.68 46.34
CA SER A 898 1.34 11.54 46.94
C SER A 898 2.26 10.32 47.08
N GLY A 899 3.38 10.28 46.34
CA GLY A 899 4.22 9.09 46.19
C GLY A 899 3.54 7.94 45.43
N ARG A 900 2.31 8.15 44.94
CA ARG A 900 1.48 7.16 44.25
C ARG A 900 2.15 6.71 42.97
N ARG A 901 2.13 5.41 42.69
CA ARG A 901 2.78 4.84 41.52
C ARG A 901 1.74 4.47 40.48
N GLN A 902 1.96 4.89 39.25
CA GLN A 902 1.05 4.71 38.13
C GLN A 902 1.81 4.14 36.95
N LEU A 903 1.31 3.07 36.34
CA LEU A 903 1.79 2.60 35.06
C LEU A 903 1.03 3.31 33.95
N ILE A 904 1.74 4.10 33.15
CA ILE A 904 1.18 4.81 31.99
C ILE A 904 1.47 3.99 30.74
N VAL A 905 0.43 3.74 29.94
CA VAL A 905 0.46 2.93 28.74
C VAL A 905 0.06 3.77 27.54
N GLY A 906 1.00 3.97 26.63
CA GLY A 906 0.80 4.78 25.44
C GLY A 906 -0.23 4.17 24.49
N ARG A 907 -1.31 4.89 24.23
CA ARG A 907 -2.35 4.51 23.26
C ARG A 907 -2.04 5.08 21.89
N MET A 908 -2.09 4.24 20.85
CA MET A 908 -1.89 4.65 19.46
C MET A 908 -3.16 4.37 18.63
N GLN A 909 -3.59 5.35 17.83
CA GLN A 909 -4.64 5.17 16.82
C GLN A 909 -3.99 4.90 15.46
N GLU A 910 -4.39 3.81 14.81
CA GLU A 910 -4.12 3.63 13.38
C GLU A 910 -5.23 4.33 12.60
N HIS A 911 -4.91 5.44 11.93
CA HIS A 911 -5.83 6.12 11.03
C HIS A 911 -5.17 6.32 9.67
N GLY A 912 -5.29 5.32 8.79
CA GLY A 912 -4.54 5.27 7.53
C GLY A 912 -3.03 5.22 7.78
N ASP A 913 -2.25 6.06 7.11
CA ASP A 913 -0.79 6.14 7.29
C ASP A 913 -0.36 7.04 8.47
N ARG A 914 -1.30 7.76 9.09
CA ARG A 914 -1.02 8.63 10.23
C ARG A 914 -1.34 7.92 11.53
N ARG A 915 -0.43 8.13 12.48
CA ARG A 915 -0.57 7.70 13.86
C ARG A 915 -0.89 8.98 14.60
N ILE A 916 -1.98 9.02 15.36
CA ILE A 916 -2.35 10.18 16.18
C ILE A 916 -2.18 9.78 17.64
N GLY A 917 -1.62 10.68 18.45
CA GLY A 917 -1.39 10.45 19.87
C GLY A 917 -2.69 10.61 20.63
N ARG A 918 -2.97 9.65 21.51
CA ARG A 918 -4.17 9.59 22.33
C ARG A 918 -3.83 9.90 23.79
N GLN A 919 -4.85 10.14 24.61
CA GLN A 919 -4.70 10.12 26.07
C GLN A 919 -4.27 8.72 26.52
N PRO A 920 -3.10 8.53 27.17
CA PRO A 920 -2.65 7.21 27.62
C PRO A 920 -3.64 6.51 28.56
N LEU A 921 -3.54 5.19 28.65
CA LEU A 921 -4.18 4.46 29.75
C LEU A 921 -3.28 4.57 30.98
N VAL A 922 -3.86 4.71 32.16
CA VAL A 922 -3.17 4.73 33.44
C VAL A 922 -3.64 3.53 34.24
N VAL A 923 -2.72 2.83 34.88
CA VAL A 923 -3.03 1.81 35.88
C VAL A 923 -2.40 2.26 37.19
N ASP A 924 -3.23 2.53 38.18
CA ASP A 924 -2.77 2.74 39.55
C ASP A 924 -2.18 1.42 40.09
N LEU A 925 -0.91 1.43 40.53
CA LEU A 925 -0.19 0.20 40.88
C LEU A 925 -0.56 -0.33 42.28
N GLU A 926 -1.17 0.50 43.12
CA GLU A 926 -1.62 0.11 44.45
C GLU A 926 -3.03 -0.51 44.45
N THR A 927 -3.92 0.02 43.61
CA THR A 927 -5.34 -0.34 43.53
C THR A 927 -5.69 -1.16 42.28
N LEU A 928 -4.77 -1.24 41.32
CA LEU A 928 -4.95 -1.88 40.00
C LEU A 928 -6.11 -1.31 39.18
N LYS A 929 -6.60 -0.10 39.50
CA LYS A 929 -7.67 0.55 38.72
C LYS A 929 -7.09 1.18 37.47
N ALA A 930 -7.69 0.85 36.32
CA ALA A 930 -7.37 1.47 35.05
C ALA A 930 -8.23 2.71 34.80
N SER A 931 -7.63 3.79 34.32
CA SER A 931 -8.29 5.03 33.92
C SER A 931 -7.61 5.61 32.68
N VAL A 932 -8.16 6.70 32.14
CA VAL A 932 -7.55 7.44 31.03
C VAL A 932 -6.80 8.65 31.59
N PHE A 933 -5.56 8.82 31.14
CA PHE A 933 -4.74 9.96 31.53
C PHE A 933 -5.34 11.24 30.96
N PRO A 934 -5.43 12.32 31.74
CA PRO A 934 -6.33 13.39 31.37
C PRO A 934 -5.71 14.31 30.28
N SER A 935 -4.39 14.28 30.11
CA SER A 935 -3.68 14.95 29.01
C SER A 935 -3.44 14.06 27.78
N ARG A 936 -3.60 14.64 26.58
CA ARG A 936 -3.14 14.01 25.33
C ARG A 936 -1.63 14.15 25.21
N PHE A 937 -0.97 13.08 24.79
CA PHE A 937 0.42 13.16 24.34
C PHE A 937 0.47 13.18 22.81
N PRO A 938 1.45 13.86 22.19
CA PRO A 938 1.62 13.92 20.74
C PRO A 938 1.74 12.53 20.12
N SER A 939 1.50 12.39 18.81
CA SER A 939 1.52 11.08 18.14
C SER A 939 2.91 10.48 18.05
N MET A 940 3.12 9.32 18.69
CA MET A 940 4.48 8.81 18.88
C MET A 940 4.81 7.66 17.94
N ASN A 941 5.99 7.74 17.36
CA ASN A 941 6.68 6.56 16.85
C ASN A 941 7.55 6.00 17.98
N PHE A 942 7.21 4.81 18.52
CA PHE A 942 8.04 3.81 19.25
C PHE A 942 9.22 4.24 20.16
N LEU A 943 9.36 5.50 20.55
CA LEU A 943 10.52 6.00 21.31
C LEU A 943 10.37 5.69 22.81
N PRO A 944 11.49 5.48 23.50
CA PRO A 944 11.47 5.11 24.91
C PRO A 944 10.95 6.31 25.68
N ARG A 945 10.11 6.03 26.68
CA ARG A 945 9.68 7.04 27.63
C ARG A 945 10.25 6.69 28.97
N TYR A 946 10.84 7.70 29.58
CA TYR A 946 11.41 7.61 30.90
C TYR A 946 10.61 8.56 31.78
N SER A 947 10.18 8.07 32.92
CA SER A 947 9.46 8.86 33.91
C SER A 947 10.29 8.88 35.19
N PHE A 948 10.42 10.07 35.75
CA PHE A 948 11.17 10.30 36.98
C PHE A 948 10.65 11.54 37.65
N ASP A 949 10.53 11.48 38.98
CA ASP A 949 10.11 12.61 39.82
C ASP A 949 8.84 13.30 39.30
N GLY A 950 7.80 12.50 39.00
CA GLY A 950 6.54 13.00 38.47
C GLY A 950 6.56 13.56 37.06
N LYS A 951 7.69 13.54 36.36
CA LYS A 951 7.81 14.05 34.99
C LYS A 951 7.97 12.93 33.99
N ILE A 952 7.55 13.19 32.76
CA ILE A 952 7.67 12.24 31.65
C ILE A 952 8.57 12.86 30.60
N LEU A 953 9.71 12.23 30.37
CA LEU A 953 10.59 12.50 29.26
C LEU A 953 10.09 11.77 28.01
N HIS A 954 9.87 12.53 26.96
CA HIS A 954 9.47 12.06 25.65
C HIS A 954 10.49 12.49 24.62
N MET A 955 10.80 11.60 23.70
CA MET A 955 11.66 11.94 22.58
C MET A 955 10.91 11.76 21.28
N GLU A 956 11.09 12.69 20.36
CA GLU A 956 10.77 12.60 18.95
C GLU A 956 12.07 12.53 18.16
N ARG A 957 12.00 12.17 16.88
CA ARG A 957 13.20 12.03 16.02
C ARG A 957 14.16 13.23 16.07
N SER A 958 13.62 14.42 16.32
CA SER A 958 14.34 15.69 16.27
C SER A 958 14.27 16.50 17.56
N SER A 959 13.63 16.01 18.62
CA SER A 959 13.39 16.83 19.82
C SER A 959 13.15 16.01 21.07
N VAL A 960 13.52 16.58 22.20
CA VAL A 960 13.26 16.07 23.53
C VAL A 960 12.22 16.96 24.19
N HIS A 961 11.19 16.35 24.75
CA HIS A 961 10.03 16.98 25.33
C HIS A 961 9.90 16.50 26.77
N VAL A 962 9.76 17.43 27.71
CA VAL A 962 9.49 17.11 29.12
C VAL A 962 8.06 17.52 29.41
N PHE A 963 7.27 16.57 29.88
CA PHE A 963 5.92 16.81 30.38
C PHE A 963 5.97 16.86 31.90
N THR A 964 5.47 17.95 32.47
CA THR A 964 5.43 18.19 33.92
C THR A 964 3.98 18.38 34.36
N PRO A 965 3.54 17.88 35.53
CA PRO A 965 2.25 18.23 36.10
C PRO A 965 2.14 19.75 36.29
N ASN A 966 0.97 20.33 36.07
CA ASN A 966 0.76 21.74 36.40
C ASN A 966 0.69 21.95 37.92
N ALA A 967 1.27 23.05 38.41
CA ALA A 967 1.32 23.38 39.84
C ALA A 967 -0.06 23.66 40.46
N ASP A 968 -1.07 23.97 39.65
CA ASP A 968 -2.45 24.18 40.09
C ASP A 968 -3.27 22.87 40.13
N GLY A 969 -2.64 21.73 39.84
CA GLY A 969 -3.31 20.43 39.76
C GLY A 969 -4.22 20.27 38.54
N SER A 970 -4.15 21.19 37.57
CA SER A 970 -4.94 21.06 36.35
C SER A 970 -4.53 19.85 35.51
N VAL A 971 -5.49 19.38 34.73
CA VAL A 971 -5.43 18.18 33.88
C VAL A 971 -4.38 18.30 32.77
N ASP A 972 -4.09 19.52 32.34
CA ASP A 972 -3.12 19.79 31.27
C ASP A 972 -1.71 19.72 31.84
N TRP A 973 -0.83 18.95 31.22
CA TRP A 973 0.57 18.89 31.61
C TRP A 973 1.37 19.97 30.90
N HIS A 974 2.20 20.71 31.63
CA HIS A 974 3.12 21.67 31.03
C HIS A 974 4.10 20.93 30.13
N HIS A 975 4.12 21.31 28.85
CA HIS A 975 4.99 20.77 27.83
C HIS A 975 6.14 21.73 27.56
N THR A 976 7.37 21.28 27.81
CA THR A 976 8.57 22.04 27.48
C THR A 976 9.41 21.27 26.47
N SER A 977 9.70 21.89 25.31
CA SER A 977 10.74 21.38 24.43
C SER A 977 12.09 21.65 25.06
N ALA A 978 12.77 20.59 25.50
CA ALA A 978 13.98 20.67 26.29
C ALA A 978 15.24 20.77 25.40
N ALA A 979 15.19 20.22 24.18
CA ALA A 979 16.19 20.42 23.14
C ALA A 979 15.69 19.94 21.76
N THR A 980 16.17 20.56 20.68
CA THR A 980 16.19 19.97 19.34
C THR A 980 17.39 19.03 19.23
N ALA A 981 17.13 17.73 19.28
CA ALA A 981 18.15 16.69 19.10
C ALA A 981 18.26 16.39 17.60
N TYR A 982 19.36 16.75 16.93
CA TYR A 982 19.50 16.44 15.52
C TYR A 982 19.76 14.94 15.32
N ASP A 983 18.85 14.27 14.61
CA ASP A 983 19.05 12.98 13.93
C ASP A 983 19.15 11.71 14.80
N LEU A 984 18.08 11.36 15.55
CA LEU A 984 17.93 10.04 16.20
C LEU A 984 17.59 8.92 15.17
N THR A 985 18.37 8.79 14.08
CA THR A 985 18.07 7.87 12.96
C THR A 985 18.23 6.38 13.25
N SER A 986 18.83 5.99 14.39
CA SER A 986 19.13 4.59 14.71
C SER A 986 18.24 4.02 15.81
N ARG A 987 17.24 3.18 15.45
CA ARG A 987 16.40 2.34 16.33
C ARG A 987 15.96 2.92 17.71
N PRO A 988 14.66 3.28 17.86
CA PRO A 988 14.02 3.87 19.04
C PRO A 988 14.16 3.23 20.43
N GLY A 989 14.87 2.13 20.65
CA GLY A 989 14.67 1.31 21.85
C GLY A 989 15.51 1.65 23.08
N GLN A 990 16.67 2.30 22.93
CA GLN A 990 17.73 2.31 23.97
C GLN A 990 18.47 3.64 24.07
N PHE A 991 17.72 4.74 24.03
CA PHE A 991 18.35 6.06 23.99
C PHE A 991 18.53 6.72 25.34
N VAL A 992 17.66 6.44 26.32
CA VAL A 992 17.70 7.10 27.62
C VAL A 992 18.31 6.15 28.64
N ILE A 993 19.44 6.56 29.23
CA ILE A 993 20.13 5.79 30.26
C ILE A 993 20.24 6.65 31.51
N ASP A 994 19.69 6.16 32.61
CA ASP A 994 19.82 6.78 33.92
C ASP A 994 21.15 6.38 34.57
N HIS A 995 22.04 7.34 34.78
CA HIS A 995 23.34 7.10 35.39
C HIS A 995 23.88 8.35 36.11
N ALA A 996 24.43 8.16 37.31
CA ALA A 996 25.14 9.20 38.06
C ALA A 996 24.35 10.53 38.24
N GLY A 997 23.03 10.46 38.45
CA GLY A 997 22.18 11.65 38.62
C GLY A 997 21.77 12.34 37.31
N PHE A 998 22.11 11.76 36.16
CA PHE A 998 21.76 12.28 34.84
C PHE A 998 20.99 11.26 34.01
N LEU A 999 20.16 11.77 33.09
CA LEU A 999 19.59 11.00 31.99
C LEU A 999 20.39 11.27 30.73
N TYR A 1000 21.14 10.28 30.27
CA TYR A 1000 21.89 10.36 29.03
C TYR A 1000 21.01 9.97 27.86
N ILE A 1001 20.92 10.87 26.86
CA ILE A 1001 20.26 10.62 25.59
C ILE A 1001 21.35 10.39 24.54
N THR A 1002 21.49 9.15 24.10
CA THR A 1002 22.53 8.73 23.16
C THR A 1002 22.07 8.84 21.71
N GLY A 1003 22.98 9.11 20.78
CA GLY A 1003 22.67 9.30 19.38
C GLY A 1003 23.85 9.78 18.55
N THR A 1004 23.57 10.41 17.42
CA THR A 1004 24.58 11.17 16.65
C THR A 1004 25.15 12.32 17.48
N GLN A 1005 24.33 12.93 18.33
CA GLN A 1005 24.74 13.85 19.38
C GLN A 1005 24.29 13.30 20.73
N TRP A 1006 25.11 13.51 21.76
CA TRP A 1006 24.78 13.10 23.12
C TRP A 1006 24.27 14.28 23.93
N LEU A 1007 23.18 14.06 24.65
CA LEU A 1007 22.64 14.99 25.63
C LEU A 1007 22.72 14.34 27.00
N ARG A 1008 22.91 15.14 28.05
CA ARG A 1008 22.58 14.74 29.42
C ARG A 1008 21.53 15.66 29.97
N ILE A 1009 20.62 15.12 30.77
CA ILE A 1009 19.62 15.88 31.52
C ILE A 1009 19.92 15.69 32.99
N ASP A 1010 20.22 16.76 33.70
CA ASP A 1010 20.34 16.74 35.15
C ASP A 1010 18.98 16.37 35.76
N ARG A 1011 18.91 15.30 36.56
CA ARG A 1011 17.65 14.81 37.13
C ARG A 1011 17.03 15.76 38.15
N ALA A 1012 17.85 16.55 38.85
CA ALA A 1012 17.39 17.51 39.84
C ALA A 1012 16.87 18.78 39.16
N THR A 1013 17.62 19.31 38.20
CA THR A 1013 17.29 20.61 37.57
C THR A 1013 16.51 20.49 36.27
N TRP A 1014 16.45 19.30 35.66
CA TRP A 1014 15.93 19.05 34.32
C TRP A 1014 16.58 19.88 33.21
N LYS A 1015 17.75 20.46 33.52
CA LYS A 1015 18.54 21.22 32.56
C LYS A 1015 19.16 20.25 31.56
N VAL A 1016 18.90 20.49 30.28
CA VAL A 1016 19.51 19.73 29.19
C VAL A 1016 20.86 20.36 28.86
N GLU A 1017 21.88 19.52 28.82
CA GLU A 1017 23.23 19.86 28.40
C GLU A 1017 23.62 19.03 27.18
N LYS A 1018 24.14 19.69 26.16
CA LYS A 1018 24.76 19.03 25.01
C LYS A 1018 26.17 18.60 25.39
N LEU A 1019 26.43 17.30 25.44
CA LEU A 1019 27.76 16.77 25.71
C LEU A 1019 28.69 16.86 24.48
N THR A 1020 28.09 16.94 23.29
CA THR A 1020 28.78 17.07 22.02
C THR A 1020 28.14 18.19 21.20
N THR A 1021 28.95 19.18 20.80
CA THR A 1021 28.51 20.25 19.89
C THR A 1021 28.32 19.72 18.47
N ASP A 1022 29.28 18.92 18.00
CA ASP A 1022 29.25 18.28 16.69
C ASP A 1022 28.72 16.85 16.78
N PRO A 1023 28.14 16.30 15.69
CA PRO A 1023 27.83 14.89 15.63
C PRO A 1023 29.08 14.04 15.89
N LEU A 1024 28.97 13.04 16.76
CA LEU A 1024 30.01 12.05 16.99
C LEU A 1024 30.47 11.46 15.64
N PRO A 1025 31.77 11.23 15.42
CA PRO A 1025 32.25 10.50 14.26
C PRO A 1025 31.52 9.15 14.11
N LYS A 1026 31.22 8.72 12.88
CA LYS A 1026 30.47 7.48 12.62
C LYS A 1026 31.03 6.23 13.32
N TRP A 1027 32.33 6.19 13.61
CA TRP A 1027 32.96 5.07 14.29
C TRP A 1027 32.72 5.08 15.82
N MET A 1028 32.33 6.21 16.40
CA MET A 1028 31.85 6.38 17.78
C MET A 1028 30.32 6.27 17.90
N GLN A 1029 29.60 6.16 16.77
CA GLN A 1029 28.14 6.00 16.78
C GLN A 1029 27.79 4.51 16.90
N PHE A 1030 27.53 4.07 18.11
CA PHE A 1030 27.10 2.70 18.40
C PHE A 1030 25.58 2.55 18.26
N LYS A 1031 25.13 1.34 17.93
CA LYS A 1031 23.69 1.03 17.82
C LYS A 1031 23.03 0.68 19.15
N ARG A 1032 23.83 0.39 20.19
CA ARG A 1032 23.35 -0.08 21.49
C ARG A 1032 24.15 0.57 22.60
N TYR A 1033 23.42 0.87 23.68
CA TYR A 1033 23.94 1.46 24.88
C TYR A 1033 23.23 0.83 26.08
N GLY A 1034 23.89 0.80 27.23
CA GLY A 1034 23.34 0.21 28.44
C GLY A 1034 24.15 0.64 29.66
N LEU A 1035 23.64 0.27 30.83
CA LEU A 1035 24.35 0.45 32.09
C LEU A 1035 24.80 -0.92 32.60
N SER A 1036 26.09 -1.05 32.90
CA SER A 1036 26.71 -2.23 33.48
C SER A 1036 27.13 -1.96 34.92
N ALA A 1037 26.90 -2.92 35.81
CA ALA A 1037 27.42 -3.00 37.17
C ALA A 1037 28.95 -2.92 37.18
N HIS A 1038 29.58 -3.68 36.28
CA HIS A 1038 31.03 -3.87 36.21
C HIS A 1038 31.76 -2.75 35.49
N HIS A 1039 31.09 -2.14 34.50
CA HIS A 1039 31.75 -1.25 33.55
C HIS A 1039 31.17 0.17 33.50
N GLY A 1040 30.10 0.45 34.24
CA GLY A 1040 29.40 1.73 34.17
C GLY A 1040 28.64 1.87 32.86
N LEU A 1041 28.66 3.06 32.26
CA LEU A 1041 28.02 3.29 30.98
C LEU A 1041 28.76 2.55 29.86
N VAL A 1042 28.05 1.78 29.04
CA VAL A 1042 28.66 0.97 27.97
C VAL A 1042 27.98 1.17 26.62
N ALA A 1043 28.75 1.03 25.54
CA ALA A 1043 28.32 1.17 24.15
C ALA A 1043 28.87 0.04 23.27
N TRP A 1044 28.07 -0.48 22.34
CA TRP A 1044 28.51 -1.54 21.42
C TRP A 1044 27.67 -1.67 20.15
N ASP A 1045 28.21 -2.41 19.18
CA ASP A 1045 27.49 -2.92 18.02
C ASP A 1045 27.45 -4.45 18.09
N SER A 1046 26.43 -5.07 17.48
CA SER A 1046 26.34 -6.53 17.39
C SER A 1046 27.59 -7.14 16.76
N GLY A 1047 28.23 -8.05 17.48
CA GLY A 1047 29.44 -8.75 17.04
C GLY A 1047 30.72 -7.91 17.13
N LYS A 1048 30.67 -6.69 17.66
CA LYS A 1048 31.84 -5.84 17.92
C LYS A 1048 32.18 -5.79 19.41
N PRO A 1049 33.41 -5.41 19.77
CA PRO A 1049 33.80 -5.18 21.17
C PRO A 1049 32.85 -4.26 21.94
N LEU A 1050 32.75 -4.50 23.25
CA LEU A 1050 32.11 -3.60 24.20
C LEU A 1050 33.05 -2.43 24.53
N HIS A 1051 32.52 -1.22 24.59
CA HIS A 1051 33.24 -0.01 24.99
C HIS A 1051 32.65 0.55 26.29
N ARG A 1052 33.49 0.88 27.26
CA ARG A 1052 33.16 1.73 28.40
C ARG A 1052 33.08 3.16 27.92
N VAL A 1053 32.08 3.88 28.37
CA VAL A 1053 31.90 5.30 28.10
C VAL A 1053 32.23 6.08 29.36
N THR A 1054 33.24 6.92 29.29
CA THR A 1054 33.59 7.88 30.35
C THR A 1054 33.13 9.26 29.91
N ILE A 1055 32.49 10.00 30.80
CA ILE A 1055 32.04 11.36 30.53
C ILE A 1055 32.76 12.29 31.49
N ALA A 1056 33.62 13.17 30.97
CA ALA A 1056 34.31 14.19 31.75
C ALA A 1056 33.29 15.22 32.29
N GLU A 1057 33.48 15.65 33.54
CA GLU A 1057 32.55 16.58 34.23
C GLU A 1057 32.45 17.96 33.58
#